data_AF-A0A9K3LW52-F1
#
_entry.id   AF-A0A9K3LW52-F1
#
_cell.length_a   1.000
_cell.length_b   1.000
_cell.length_c   1.000
_cell.angle_alpha   90.00
_cell.angle_beta   90.00
_cell.angle_gamma   90.00
#
_symmetry.space_group_name_H-M   'P 1'
#
loop_
_entity.id
_entity.type
_entity.pdbx_description
1 polymer ?
#
loop_
_entity_poly.entity_id
_entity_poly.type
_entity_poly.pdbx_seq_one_letter_code
_entity_poly.pdbx_strand_id
1 'polypeptide(L)'
;MSDRSDNEGKTTLQTQSLGNHRRRRNNPRPPPVGEESVSLKHPSSLFQKTIVLLHGNQQSGQLFLGRLDRLRKRMQKDLPQTDLLAIDAPHLCRDVDESATEQKDRFLLTWWHREGDDYVGLEESLKKIQDETAGRAVVGILGFSQGARFAHLLSLLHTSQPDIYFPHLRFVILAAGYDAPLPPQMPDLSRYVQVAEHVRSLHIWGVNDTLISPDQSEAVSRYYYHPVTMPHSGKHFVPSKANDVERMMDFIQEATKENAEATGSNAGDNNKQQDQSKEHESTFNDEVFDGTPVEAVAPDDDVQLLQQDEVQALEAIFPEEIQLKSSKRILNHEEIFEFPIIYHFRFLPSEDIDASANDNHWPPLPLMLRIQYPHNYPMDAIPIYTLIHENTVFQFPSRHVEKLMCTIREASTSELRIPSVLSAIYAARDFLDSAPADNPTSVVNGPSSPVAATSMDEDSDANGKEDSSQTRHPLIRPSSPEDIEKGNLEGLEIAESLLRRTADGKDPLFSHYSKGGGSFGAYTIGLVGKPSAGKSTFFNAATAFSRQRGQQEGEGDESEWGGASMATHPFTTIDPNIGYCLVPAPPGSCPEDDETPEMASQYGSTHGRDPFGRRFLPVLLKDVAGLVPGAYQGKGRGNQFLNDLTDATVLIHVADASGSADSSGNKIVSDDCDDGNENDPQYSNPIDDLAWIRRELVEWVYSNLMAKWDVVARKGRSKLAGMFSGYGQRESMVEVIFDALETYLEQKYHREKALDHICSWSECDIHRVVSLFLGVRFPMAICLNKFDLPSAKKFVDEIVQSLPLHGAHAGVPLSARAEMNFVKKQMSQSTVHGDVVPPFGVWKCLTAALMLREPVLVFPVSDLLSLAPLPGLNKYAVEDASLPSKGMIRCIEAAGGVAPSCWNKVGFSYAVPSKTHRGEGEISTTKLRDALMMKPGSTVEDVFLMLKRLGALSGEFVRAEACSGAPGDKPKPVPKAELVTKRIRVIKIMSNKRTSWQTS
;
A
#
# COMPACT_ATOMS: atom_id res chain seq x y z
N MET A 1 -30.48 3.10 60.00
CA MET A 1 -30.07 2.49 61.29
C MET A 1 -28.61 2.13 61.21
N SER A 2 -27.94 2.00 62.36
CA SER A 2 -26.48 2.03 62.51
C SER A 2 -25.82 0.66 62.68
N ASP A 3 -24.59 0.57 62.17
CA ASP A 3 -23.37 -0.08 62.69
C ASP A 3 -23.39 -1.48 63.33
N ARG A 4 -22.46 -2.35 62.86
CA ARG A 4 -21.25 -2.86 63.58
C ARG A 4 -20.59 -3.99 62.76
N SER A 5 -19.31 -4.38 62.88
CA SER A 5 -18.15 -4.09 63.79
C SER A 5 -16.88 -4.69 63.12
N ASP A 6 -15.61 -4.39 63.39
CA ASP A 6 -14.87 -3.46 64.30
C ASP A 6 -13.43 -3.24 63.68
N ASN A 7 -12.57 -2.26 64.04
CA ASN A 7 -11.68 -2.14 65.24
C ASN A 7 -10.68 -3.32 65.39
N GLU A 8 -9.34 -3.22 65.59
CA GLU A 8 -8.35 -2.14 65.86
C GLU A 8 -7.02 -2.42 65.07
N GLY A 9 -6.00 -1.53 64.93
CA GLY A 9 -5.86 -0.10 65.25
C GLY A 9 -4.40 0.37 65.52
N LYS A 10 -4.14 1.70 65.38
CA LYS A 10 -2.96 2.50 65.85
C LYS A 10 -1.64 2.34 65.01
N THR A 11 -0.74 3.33 64.84
CA THR A 11 -0.58 4.65 65.50
C THR A 11 0.00 5.76 64.57
N THR A 12 -0.72 6.91 64.48
CA THR A 12 -0.33 8.35 64.54
C THR A 12 1.17 8.75 64.49
N LEU A 13 1.66 9.80 63.78
CA LEU A 13 1.43 11.28 63.88
C LEU A 13 1.89 12.03 62.58
N GLN A 14 1.17 13.03 62.03
CA GLN A 14 1.34 14.51 62.15
C GLN A 14 2.72 15.10 61.71
N THR A 15 2.87 16.25 61.02
CA THR A 15 1.96 17.41 60.77
C THR A 15 2.34 18.26 59.50
N GLN A 16 1.43 19.17 59.11
CA GLN A 16 1.55 20.51 58.44
C GLN A 16 2.94 21.17 58.22
N SER A 17 3.16 22.17 57.34
CA SER A 17 2.48 22.71 56.13
C SER A 17 3.23 23.97 55.62
N LEU A 18 3.16 24.32 54.33
CA LEU A 18 3.42 25.67 53.73
C LEU A 18 4.81 26.32 53.92
N GLY A 19 5.30 27.05 52.90
CA GLY A 19 6.42 28.00 53.05
C GLY A 19 7.23 28.25 51.78
N ASN A 20 7.58 29.50 51.49
CA ASN A 20 8.18 29.91 50.20
C ASN A 20 9.53 30.65 50.39
N HIS A 21 10.36 30.63 49.34
CA HIS A 21 11.41 31.62 48.97
C HIS A 21 12.85 31.66 49.57
N ARG A 22 13.81 31.68 48.62
CA ARG A 22 14.99 32.59 48.45
C ARG A 22 16.38 32.36 49.13
N ARG A 23 17.34 32.01 48.23
CA ARG A 23 18.67 32.63 47.96
C ARG A 23 19.89 32.45 48.92
N ARG A 24 20.90 31.75 48.38
CA ARG A 24 22.39 31.93 48.42
C ARG A 24 23.03 32.92 49.42
N ARG A 25 24.17 32.48 50.00
CA ARG A 25 25.39 33.29 50.24
C ARG A 25 26.67 32.44 50.05
N ASN A 26 27.77 33.08 49.62
CA ASN A 26 29.10 32.48 49.43
C ASN A 26 30.08 32.97 50.52
N ASN A 27 31.26 32.33 50.65
CA ASN A 27 32.54 32.96 51.01
C ASN A 27 33.76 32.03 50.69
N PRO A 28 35.04 32.50 50.72
CA PRO A 28 36.03 32.10 49.68
C PRO A 28 37.34 31.37 50.12
N ARG A 29 38.19 31.10 49.09
CA ARG A 29 39.57 30.51 49.01
C ARG A 29 40.68 31.33 49.77
N PRO A 30 42.01 30.98 49.83
CA PRO A 30 42.83 30.03 49.02
C PRO A 30 43.85 29.11 49.82
N PRO A 31 45.16 28.88 49.50
CA PRO A 31 45.76 27.52 49.35
C PRO A 31 47.13 27.34 50.11
N PRO A 32 48.22 26.62 49.67
CA PRO A 32 48.46 25.36 48.92
C PRO A 32 49.43 24.36 49.65
N VAL A 33 50.04 23.40 48.91
CA VAL A 33 51.34 22.67 49.13
C VAL A 33 51.34 21.33 49.89
N GLY A 34 52.08 20.33 49.36
CA GLY A 34 52.80 19.31 50.15
C GLY A 34 52.73 17.88 49.62
N GLU A 35 53.84 17.33 49.11
CA GLU A 35 54.03 15.89 48.85
C GLU A 35 54.73 15.22 50.05
N GLU A 36 54.45 13.94 50.32
CA GLU A 36 55.48 12.88 50.27
C GLU A 36 54.87 11.47 50.30
N SER A 37 55.67 10.45 50.02
CA SER A 37 55.22 9.09 49.69
C SER A 37 55.73 8.00 50.65
N VAL A 38 54.96 6.93 50.82
CA VAL A 38 55.45 5.66 51.37
C VAL A 38 54.91 4.49 50.53
N SER A 39 55.80 3.65 50.01
CA SER A 39 55.43 2.51 49.17
C SER A 39 54.99 1.28 49.98
N LEU A 40 53.95 0.59 49.53
CA LEU A 40 53.65 -0.79 49.91
C LEU A 40 53.64 -1.69 48.67
N LYS A 41 54.40 -2.79 48.71
CA LYS A 41 54.35 -3.87 47.71
C LYS A 41 53.25 -4.85 48.12
N HIS A 42 52.30 -5.16 47.22
CA HIS A 42 51.60 -6.45 47.05
C HIS A 42 50.44 -6.28 46.05
N PRO A 43 49.97 -7.33 45.36
CA PRO A 43 50.65 -8.59 45.03
C PRO A 43 50.65 -8.88 43.51
N SER A 44 51.73 -9.49 42.99
CA SER A 44 51.73 -10.11 41.67
C SER A 44 51.08 -11.50 41.72
N SER A 45 49.80 -11.56 42.11
CA SER A 45 48.96 -12.76 42.01
C SER A 45 48.32 -12.83 40.63
N LEU A 46 48.60 -13.90 39.88
CA LEU A 46 48.15 -14.08 38.50
C LEU A 46 46.62 -13.99 38.37
N PHE A 47 46.13 -12.91 37.76
CA PHE A 47 44.76 -12.89 37.23
C PHE A 47 44.61 -13.99 36.18
N GLN A 48 43.52 -14.76 36.25
CA GLN A 48 43.26 -15.84 35.31
C GLN A 48 43.05 -15.26 33.91
N LYS A 49 43.97 -15.57 32.97
CA LYS A 49 43.80 -15.22 31.55
C LYS A 49 42.48 -15.82 31.09
N THR A 50 41.61 -15.02 30.49
CA THR A 50 40.23 -15.40 30.17
C THR A 50 39.91 -14.97 28.75
N ILE A 51 39.25 -15.84 27.99
CA ILE A 51 38.66 -15.49 26.70
C ILE A 51 37.14 -15.51 26.87
N VAL A 52 36.50 -14.37 26.56
CA VAL A 52 35.06 -14.18 26.69
C VAL A 52 34.37 -14.62 25.41
N LEU A 53 33.31 -15.42 25.51
CA LEU A 53 32.50 -15.87 24.37
C LEU A 53 31.14 -15.19 24.40
N LEU A 54 30.86 -14.38 23.37
CA LEU A 54 29.61 -13.63 23.21
C LEU A 54 28.77 -14.27 22.11
N HIS A 55 27.64 -14.85 22.50
CA HIS A 55 26.75 -15.56 21.57
C HIS A 55 25.94 -14.59 20.69
N GLY A 56 25.40 -15.08 19.56
CA GLY A 56 24.41 -14.34 18.77
C GLY A 56 23.02 -14.39 19.42
N ASN A 57 22.05 -13.69 18.83
CA ASN A 57 20.65 -13.73 19.29
C ASN A 57 20.08 -15.18 19.36
N GLN A 58 19.01 -15.38 20.12
CA GLN A 58 18.22 -16.61 20.26
C GLN A 58 19.03 -17.86 20.64
N GLN A 59 20.02 -17.71 21.53
CA GLN A 59 20.71 -18.84 22.16
C GLN A 59 21.27 -18.43 23.54
N SER A 60 21.88 -19.37 24.25
CA SER A 60 22.64 -19.11 25.47
C SER A 60 24.15 -19.28 25.24
N GLY A 61 24.96 -18.74 26.14
CA GLY A 61 26.42 -18.93 26.18
C GLY A 61 26.78 -20.41 26.29
N GLN A 62 26.04 -21.20 27.06
CA GLN A 62 26.24 -22.65 27.14
C GLN A 62 25.98 -23.36 25.79
N LEU A 63 24.93 -22.99 25.07
CA LEU A 63 24.63 -23.54 23.74
C LEU A 63 25.70 -23.13 22.71
N PHE A 64 26.18 -21.89 22.78
CA PHE A 64 27.25 -21.38 21.92
C PHE A 64 28.60 -22.07 22.19
N LEU A 65 28.97 -22.22 23.47
CA LEU A 65 30.14 -23.00 23.91
C LEU A 65 30.07 -24.47 23.45
N GLY A 66 28.86 -25.05 23.41
CA GLY A 66 28.59 -26.37 22.84
C GLY A 66 28.82 -26.44 21.33
N ARG A 67 28.36 -25.44 20.56
CA ARG A 67 28.64 -25.31 19.11
C ARG A 67 30.13 -25.18 18.82
N LEU A 68 30.90 -24.58 19.74
CA LEU A 68 32.35 -24.43 19.66
C LEU A 68 33.17 -25.59 20.26
N ASP A 69 32.57 -26.74 20.61
CA ASP A 69 33.21 -27.82 21.37
C ASP A 69 34.59 -28.28 20.84
N ARG A 70 34.77 -28.34 19.51
CA ARG A 70 36.07 -28.68 18.88
C ARG A 70 37.15 -27.63 19.14
N LEU A 71 36.80 -26.35 19.00
CA LEU A 71 37.68 -25.22 19.30
C LEU A 71 37.97 -25.18 20.81
N ARG A 72 36.93 -25.28 21.65
CA ARG A 72 37.03 -25.36 23.12
C ARG A 72 38.04 -26.43 23.57
N LYS A 73 37.91 -27.66 23.06
CA LYS A 73 38.82 -28.78 23.40
C LYS A 73 40.26 -28.53 22.93
N ARG A 74 40.45 -27.83 21.81
CA ARG A 74 41.78 -27.47 21.30
C ARG A 74 42.40 -26.32 22.12
N MET A 75 41.62 -25.32 22.50
CA MET A 75 42.03 -24.23 23.39
C MET A 75 42.38 -24.74 24.79
N GLN A 76 41.54 -25.58 25.40
CA GLN A 76 41.82 -26.19 26.73
C GLN A 76 43.09 -27.06 26.74
N LYS A 77 43.46 -27.66 25.58
CA LYS A 77 44.68 -28.45 25.42
C LYS A 77 45.93 -27.59 25.20
N ASP A 78 45.85 -26.63 24.28
CA ASP A 78 47.01 -25.89 23.79
C ASP A 78 47.24 -24.57 24.58
N LEU A 79 46.25 -24.08 25.32
CA LEU A 79 46.28 -22.89 26.19
C LEU A 79 45.75 -23.21 27.61
N PRO A 80 46.33 -24.18 28.35
CA PRO A 80 45.76 -24.71 29.60
C PRO A 80 45.73 -23.74 30.79
N GLN A 81 46.26 -22.51 30.65
CA GLN A 81 46.13 -21.43 31.64
C GLN A 81 45.14 -20.33 31.22
N THR A 82 44.30 -20.58 30.22
CA THR A 82 43.29 -19.63 29.75
C THR A 82 41.88 -20.18 29.92
N ASP A 83 41.04 -19.46 30.67
CA ASP A 83 39.62 -19.78 30.89
C ASP A 83 38.75 -19.43 29.67
N LEU A 84 37.61 -20.11 29.54
CA LEU A 84 36.61 -19.88 28.49
C LEU A 84 35.28 -19.48 29.11
N LEU A 85 35.10 -18.18 29.28
CA LEU A 85 33.92 -17.59 29.90
C LEU A 85 32.83 -17.37 28.85
N ALA A 86 31.90 -18.31 28.75
CA ALA A 86 30.69 -18.14 27.94
C ALA A 86 29.60 -17.44 28.77
N ILE A 87 29.33 -16.18 28.45
CA ILE A 87 28.37 -15.35 29.18
C ILE A 87 27.00 -15.48 28.50
N ASP A 88 25.96 -15.70 29.31
CA ASP A 88 24.57 -15.64 28.86
C ASP A 88 24.12 -14.18 28.77
N ALA A 89 23.47 -13.75 27.69
CA ALA A 89 22.95 -12.39 27.58
C ALA A 89 21.84 -12.10 28.64
N PRO A 90 21.60 -10.84 29.04
CA PRO A 90 20.67 -10.53 30.13
C PRO A 90 19.18 -10.58 29.75
N HIS A 91 18.83 -10.37 28.48
CA HIS A 91 17.42 -10.21 28.06
C HIS A 91 16.87 -11.46 27.38
N LEU A 92 15.57 -11.73 27.55
CA LEU A 92 14.83 -12.73 26.79
C LEU A 92 14.40 -12.15 25.43
N CYS A 93 14.34 -12.97 24.38
CA CYS A 93 13.75 -12.56 23.10
C CYS A 93 12.26 -12.22 23.31
N ARG A 94 11.76 -11.16 22.66
CA ARG A 94 10.36 -10.68 22.84
C ARG A 94 9.32 -11.63 22.21
N ASP A 95 9.74 -12.43 21.24
CA ASP A 95 8.88 -13.30 20.42
C ASP A 95 8.67 -14.68 21.08
N VAL A 96 7.97 -14.71 22.22
CA VAL A 96 7.49 -15.96 22.83
C VAL A 96 6.01 -15.80 23.19
N ASP A 97 5.14 -16.47 22.44
CA ASP A 97 3.70 -16.50 22.69
C ASP A 97 3.38 -16.94 24.14
N GLU A 98 2.48 -16.22 24.83
CA GLU A 98 2.01 -16.61 26.17
C GLU A 98 1.21 -17.93 26.20
N SER A 99 1.00 -18.56 25.03
CA SER A 99 0.42 -19.91 24.91
C SER A 99 1.45 -21.05 24.99
N ALA A 100 2.76 -20.76 24.83
CA ALA A 100 3.81 -21.76 24.79
C ALA A 100 4.04 -22.43 26.16
N THR A 101 3.56 -23.67 26.32
CA THR A 101 3.54 -24.37 27.61
C THR A 101 4.75 -25.28 27.88
N GLU A 102 5.82 -25.20 27.08
CA GLU A 102 7.03 -26.02 27.24
C GLU A 102 8.18 -25.28 27.96
N GLN A 103 9.04 -26.05 28.64
CA GLN A 103 10.20 -25.52 29.39
C GLN A 103 11.37 -25.04 28.50
N LYS A 104 11.26 -25.10 27.17
CA LYS A 104 12.36 -24.81 26.23
C LYS A 104 12.62 -23.32 26.02
N ASP A 105 11.58 -22.50 26.00
CA ASP A 105 11.68 -21.15 25.41
C ASP A 105 12.31 -20.11 26.37
N ARG A 106 12.47 -20.49 27.65
CA ARG A 106 13.18 -19.72 28.69
C ARG A 106 14.70 -19.55 28.47
N PHE A 107 15.24 -20.02 27.35
CA PHE A 107 16.68 -20.00 27.03
C PHE A 107 17.03 -19.23 25.75
N LEU A 108 16.08 -18.51 25.14
CA LEU A 108 16.31 -17.65 23.98
C LEU A 108 16.73 -16.24 24.43
N LEU A 109 18.04 -16.00 24.49
CA LEU A 109 18.60 -14.76 25.05
C LEU A 109 19.16 -13.81 23.97
N THR A 110 19.12 -12.50 24.26
CA THR A 110 19.60 -11.41 23.40
C THR A 110 20.39 -10.37 24.20
N TRP A 111 21.40 -9.75 23.59
CA TRP A 111 22.20 -8.69 24.24
C TRP A 111 21.50 -7.33 24.27
N TRP A 112 20.56 -7.10 23.37
CA TRP A 112 19.69 -5.93 23.33
C TRP A 112 18.51 -6.21 22.41
N HIS A 113 17.46 -5.41 22.53
CA HIS A 113 16.46 -5.23 21.48
C HIS A 113 16.93 -4.07 20.60
N ARG A 114 16.71 -4.15 19.29
CA ARG A 114 17.09 -3.07 18.36
C ARG A 114 15.82 -2.32 17.94
N GLU A 115 15.70 -1.07 18.36
CA GLU A 115 14.57 -0.20 18.05
C GLU A 115 15.08 0.92 17.13
N GLY A 116 15.14 0.65 15.83
CA GLY A 116 15.84 1.51 14.88
C GLY A 116 17.36 1.48 15.12
N ASP A 117 17.94 2.59 15.57
CA ASP A 117 19.36 2.65 15.96
C ASP A 117 19.58 2.67 17.48
N ASP A 118 18.51 2.58 18.27
CA ASP A 118 18.60 2.37 19.71
C ASP A 118 18.84 0.89 20.06
N TYR A 119 19.81 0.65 20.94
CA TYR A 119 20.16 -0.69 21.43
C TYR A 119 19.56 -0.87 22.83
N VAL A 120 18.23 -0.97 22.90
CA VAL A 120 17.47 -1.06 24.15
C VAL A 120 17.90 -2.29 24.96
N GLY A 121 18.47 -2.06 26.14
CA GLY A 121 19.06 -3.11 26.99
C GLY A 121 20.59 -3.23 26.92
N LEU A 122 21.28 -2.39 26.12
CA LEU A 122 22.75 -2.42 26.00
C LEU A 122 23.46 -2.09 27.32
N GLU A 123 22.87 -1.24 28.16
CA GLU A 123 23.45 -0.78 29.43
C GLU A 123 23.53 -1.93 30.45
N GLU A 124 22.46 -2.74 30.56
CA GLU A 124 22.44 -3.97 31.36
C GLU A 124 23.41 -5.02 30.81
N SER A 125 23.58 -5.10 29.49
CA SER A 125 24.58 -5.97 28.87
C SER A 125 26.01 -5.53 29.14
N LEU A 126 26.33 -4.25 28.99
CA LEU A 126 27.64 -3.68 29.34
C LEU A 126 27.95 -3.95 30.82
N LYS A 127 26.99 -3.69 31.71
CA LYS A 127 27.10 -4.00 33.13
C LYS A 127 27.31 -5.50 33.39
N LYS A 128 26.54 -6.39 32.75
CA LYS A 128 26.69 -7.84 32.93
C LYS A 128 28.07 -8.35 32.51
N ILE A 129 28.64 -7.81 31.42
CA ILE A 129 30.02 -8.11 31.03
C ILE A 129 31.01 -7.60 32.09
N GLN A 130 30.84 -6.38 32.61
CA GLN A 130 31.69 -5.84 33.69
C GLN A 130 31.61 -6.71 34.96
N ASP A 131 30.41 -7.07 35.40
CA ASP A 131 30.18 -7.89 36.60
C ASP A 131 30.77 -9.30 36.46
N GLU A 132 30.62 -9.98 35.30
CA GLU A 132 31.13 -11.35 35.09
C GLU A 132 32.63 -11.42 34.72
N THR A 133 33.22 -10.32 34.24
CA THR A 133 34.67 -10.21 33.96
C THR A 133 35.47 -9.54 35.08
N ALA A 134 34.82 -9.06 36.14
CA ALA A 134 35.47 -8.50 37.32
C ALA A 134 36.53 -9.46 37.90
N GLY A 135 37.76 -8.96 38.07
CA GLY A 135 38.88 -9.75 38.60
C GLY A 135 39.45 -10.81 37.64
N ARG A 136 39.10 -10.79 36.35
CA ARG A 136 39.67 -11.66 35.31
C ARG A 136 40.55 -10.89 34.34
N ALA A 137 41.64 -11.50 33.88
CA ALA A 137 42.46 -10.94 32.82
C ALA A 137 41.84 -11.31 31.46
N VAL A 138 40.87 -10.53 30.99
CA VAL A 138 40.31 -10.71 29.63
C VAL A 138 41.39 -10.44 28.60
N VAL A 139 41.88 -11.50 27.93
CA VAL A 139 42.93 -11.43 26.90
C VAL A 139 42.38 -11.46 25.48
N GLY A 140 41.15 -11.95 25.31
CA GLY A 140 40.47 -11.94 24.02
C GLY A 140 38.95 -12.09 24.14
N ILE A 141 38.25 -11.68 23.08
CA ILE A 141 36.78 -11.81 22.97
C ILE A 141 36.45 -12.50 21.64
N LEU A 142 35.66 -13.58 21.69
CA LEU A 142 35.10 -14.24 20.51
C LEU A 142 33.59 -13.99 20.48
N GLY A 143 33.14 -13.22 19.49
CA GLY A 143 31.73 -12.93 19.27
C GLY A 143 31.18 -13.64 18.03
N PHE A 144 29.89 -13.98 18.05
CA PHE A 144 29.15 -14.42 16.87
C PHE A 144 27.90 -13.58 16.63
N SER A 145 27.65 -13.14 15.39
CA SER A 145 26.43 -12.40 15.01
C SER A 145 26.25 -11.13 15.88
N GLN A 146 25.11 -10.96 16.57
CA GLN A 146 24.92 -9.90 17.59
C GLN A 146 26.06 -9.83 18.62
N GLY A 147 26.60 -10.98 19.08
CA GLY A 147 27.76 -11.02 19.97
C GLY A 147 29.07 -10.60 19.30
N ALA A 148 29.20 -10.71 17.97
CA ALA A 148 30.32 -10.15 17.21
C ALA A 148 30.21 -8.62 17.11
N ARG A 149 28.99 -8.08 16.89
CA ARG A 149 28.76 -6.63 17.05
C ARG A 149 29.11 -6.17 18.45
N PHE A 150 28.71 -6.92 19.50
CA PHE A 150 29.03 -6.53 20.88
C PHE A 150 30.54 -6.53 21.15
N ALA A 151 31.27 -7.58 20.72
CA ALA A 151 32.73 -7.63 20.82
C ALA A 151 33.42 -6.45 20.10
N HIS A 152 32.86 -5.97 18.98
CA HIS A 152 33.34 -4.77 18.31
C HIS A 152 33.08 -3.49 19.13
N LEU A 153 31.88 -3.29 19.67
CA LEU A 153 31.58 -2.14 20.55
C LEU A 153 32.48 -2.13 21.80
N LEU A 154 32.73 -3.30 22.40
CA LEU A 154 33.67 -3.46 23.52
C LEU A 154 35.13 -3.14 23.11
N SER A 155 35.51 -3.37 21.84
CA SER A 155 36.82 -2.98 21.31
C SER A 155 36.97 -1.46 21.19
N LEU A 156 35.91 -0.75 20.81
CA LEU A 156 35.89 0.71 20.73
C LEU A 156 35.88 1.35 22.13
N LEU A 157 35.15 0.77 23.09
CA LEU A 157 35.21 1.18 24.51
C LEU A 157 36.62 0.97 25.10
N HIS A 158 37.26 -0.17 24.84
CA HIS A 158 38.66 -0.39 25.19
C HIS A 158 39.60 0.64 24.55
N THR A 159 39.35 1.02 23.28
CA THR A 159 40.16 2.02 22.58
C THR A 159 40.01 3.43 23.19
N SER A 160 38.82 3.78 23.68
CA SER A 160 38.59 5.08 24.32
C SER A 160 39.09 5.16 25.77
N GLN A 161 39.05 4.05 26.52
CA GLN A 161 39.43 3.98 27.93
C GLN A 161 40.11 2.64 28.28
N PRO A 162 41.36 2.39 27.83
CA PRO A 162 41.99 1.07 27.91
C PRO A 162 42.27 0.59 29.34
N ASP A 163 42.56 1.52 30.26
CA ASP A 163 42.79 1.20 31.68
C ASP A 163 41.49 0.79 32.42
N ILE A 164 40.32 1.07 31.84
CA ILE A 164 39.00 0.85 32.45
C ILE A 164 38.30 -0.36 31.83
N TYR A 165 38.29 -0.48 30.50
CA TYR A 165 37.67 -1.59 29.78
C TYR A 165 38.74 -2.57 29.29
N PHE A 166 38.84 -3.75 29.89
CA PHE A 166 39.72 -4.86 29.46
C PHE A 166 41.21 -4.47 29.24
N PRO A 167 41.95 -3.99 30.25
CA PRO A 167 43.35 -3.56 30.13
C PRO A 167 44.37 -4.65 29.72
N HIS A 168 43.91 -5.87 29.43
CA HIS A 168 44.73 -7.00 28.97
C HIS A 168 44.27 -7.55 27.61
N LEU A 169 43.30 -6.91 26.94
CA LEU A 169 42.78 -7.33 25.65
C LEU A 169 43.87 -7.30 24.57
N ARG A 170 44.11 -8.43 23.91
CA ARG A 170 45.09 -8.58 22.82
C ARG A 170 44.47 -8.92 21.48
N PHE A 171 43.27 -9.52 21.48
CA PHE A 171 42.59 -9.85 20.22
C PHE A 171 41.08 -9.93 20.32
N VAL A 172 40.43 -9.81 19.17
CA VAL A 172 39.03 -10.21 18.98
C VAL A 172 38.85 -11.16 17.81
N ILE A 173 37.85 -12.03 17.91
CA ILE A 173 37.40 -12.92 16.83
C ILE A 173 35.93 -12.59 16.56
N LEU A 174 35.65 -12.04 15.38
CA LEU A 174 34.32 -11.59 14.97
C LEU A 174 33.77 -12.54 13.90
N ALA A 175 32.94 -13.49 14.32
CA ALA A 175 32.29 -14.42 13.41
C ALA A 175 30.93 -13.89 12.97
N ALA A 176 30.77 -13.58 11.70
CA ALA A 176 29.66 -12.81 11.14
C ALA A 176 29.42 -11.53 11.97
N GLY A 177 30.45 -10.70 12.09
CA GLY A 177 30.28 -9.32 12.51
C GLY A 177 29.52 -8.53 11.45
N TYR A 178 28.83 -7.47 11.87
CA TYR A 178 28.17 -6.55 10.95
C TYR A 178 28.44 -5.11 11.38
N ASP A 179 28.52 -4.22 10.39
CA ASP A 179 28.57 -2.79 10.66
C ASP A 179 27.15 -2.20 10.74
N ALA A 180 27.01 -1.14 11.52
CA ALA A 180 25.77 -0.45 11.85
C ALA A 180 26.11 0.90 12.53
N PRO A 181 25.14 1.81 12.70
CA PRO A 181 25.31 2.98 13.55
C PRO A 181 25.77 2.62 14.98
N LEU A 182 26.48 3.57 15.59
CA LEU A 182 26.84 3.51 17.01
C LEU A 182 25.59 3.78 17.86
N PRO A 183 25.35 3.04 18.95
CA PRO A 183 24.21 3.29 19.84
C PRO A 183 24.33 4.69 20.47
N PRO A 184 23.29 5.54 20.46
CA PRO A 184 23.33 6.86 21.09
C PRO A 184 23.45 6.81 22.62
N GLN A 185 23.25 5.63 23.23
CA GLN A 185 23.51 5.35 24.65
C GLN A 185 25.01 5.32 25.00
N MET A 186 25.90 5.14 24.03
CA MET A 186 27.35 5.11 24.26
C MET A 186 27.97 6.51 24.20
N PRO A 187 29.20 6.70 24.74
CA PRO A 187 29.97 7.92 24.52
C PRO A 187 30.15 8.24 23.03
N ASP A 188 30.54 9.47 22.71
CA ASP A 188 30.89 9.89 21.34
C ASP A 188 32.16 9.16 20.83
N LEU A 189 31.95 7.92 20.38
CA LEU A 189 32.97 7.05 19.82
C LEU A 189 33.20 7.31 18.32
N SER A 190 32.45 8.24 17.69
CA SER A 190 32.58 8.58 16.26
C SER A 190 33.98 9.08 15.88
N ARG A 191 34.72 9.58 16.87
CA ARG A 191 36.10 10.08 16.75
C ARG A 191 37.14 8.96 16.60
N TYR A 192 36.81 7.72 16.96
CA TYR A 192 37.71 6.58 16.87
C TYR A 192 37.51 5.85 15.55
N VAL A 193 38.16 6.36 14.51
CA VAL A 193 38.13 5.77 13.15
C VAL A 193 38.71 4.35 13.13
N GLN A 194 39.60 4.01 14.08
CA GLN A 194 40.20 2.69 14.23
C GLN A 194 40.32 2.29 15.71
N VAL A 195 40.17 0.98 15.98
CA VAL A 195 40.42 0.30 17.27
C VAL A 195 41.92 0.25 17.55
N ALA A 196 42.33 0.34 18.81
CA ALA A 196 43.73 0.38 19.24
C ALA A 196 44.63 -0.71 18.60
N GLU A 197 45.81 -0.29 18.12
CA GLU A 197 46.74 -1.09 17.30
C GLU A 197 47.18 -2.42 17.92
N HIS A 198 47.25 -2.50 19.26
CA HIS A 198 47.63 -3.74 19.96
C HIS A 198 46.51 -4.79 20.02
N VAL A 199 45.29 -4.50 19.56
CA VAL A 199 44.16 -5.44 19.50
C VAL A 199 44.06 -6.04 18.09
N ARG A 200 44.69 -7.20 17.90
CA ARG A 200 44.59 -7.95 16.63
C ARG A 200 43.16 -8.46 16.40
N SER A 201 42.74 -8.60 15.14
CA SER A 201 41.39 -9.08 14.83
C SER A 201 41.37 -10.20 13.80
N LEU A 202 40.46 -11.16 14.00
CA LEU A 202 40.13 -12.22 13.04
C LEU A 202 38.64 -12.13 12.70
N HIS A 203 38.35 -11.85 11.43
CA HIS A 203 37.00 -11.70 10.90
C HIS A 203 36.63 -12.94 10.09
N ILE A 204 35.53 -13.60 10.44
CA ILE A 204 35.14 -14.90 9.89
C ILE A 204 33.72 -14.76 9.32
N TRP A 205 33.49 -15.12 8.06
CA TRP A 205 32.15 -15.05 7.47
C TRP A 205 31.86 -16.14 6.45
N GLY A 206 30.58 -16.48 6.31
CA GLY A 206 30.13 -17.36 5.24
C GLY A 206 30.08 -16.59 3.92
N VAL A 207 30.67 -17.13 2.85
CA VAL A 207 30.51 -16.58 1.48
C VAL A 207 29.06 -16.71 1.00
N ASN A 208 28.32 -17.69 1.53
CA ASN A 208 26.87 -17.79 1.37
C ASN A 208 26.13 -17.18 2.59
N ASP A 209 26.73 -16.15 3.20
CA ASP A 209 26.23 -15.31 4.29
C ASP A 209 24.96 -14.55 3.89
N THR A 210 23.76 -15.14 4.04
CA THR A 210 22.49 -14.47 3.64
C THR A 210 21.77 -13.74 4.77
N LEU A 211 22.26 -13.83 6.01
CA LEU A 211 21.63 -13.35 7.33
C LEU A 211 22.58 -12.08 7.54
N ILE A 212 23.90 -12.19 7.37
CA ILE A 212 24.87 -11.09 7.31
C ILE A 212 25.71 -11.25 6.05
N SER A 213 25.68 -10.25 5.16
CA SER A 213 26.41 -10.30 3.90
C SER A 213 27.93 -10.28 4.13
N PRO A 214 28.72 -10.95 3.25
CA PRO A 214 30.18 -10.86 3.26
C PRO A 214 30.71 -9.43 3.41
N ASP A 215 30.12 -8.50 2.66
CA ASP A 215 30.52 -7.09 2.61
C ASP A 215 30.32 -6.37 3.97
N GLN A 216 29.31 -6.76 4.75
CA GLN A 216 29.08 -6.23 6.10
C GLN A 216 30.08 -6.80 7.13
N SER A 217 30.47 -8.06 7.00
CA SER A 217 31.55 -8.64 7.82
C SER A 217 32.92 -8.09 7.44
N GLU A 218 33.15 -7.79 6.17
CA GLU A 218 34.38 -7.14 5.71
C GLU A 218 34.43 -5.67 6.11
N ALA A 219 33.30 -4.95 6.12
CA ALA A 219 33.22 -3.56 6.59
C ALA A 219 33.75 -3.40 8.03
N VAL A 220 33.37 -4.28 8.96
CA VAL A 220 33.87 -4.26 10.35
C VAL A 220 35.39 -4.44 10.43
N SER A 221 36.01 -5.13 9.46
CA SER A 221 37.47 -5.32 9.47
C SER A 221 38.26 -4.03 9.23
N ARG A 222 37.65 -3.02 8.58
CA ARG A 222 38.27 -1.73 8.25
C ARG A 222 38.61 -0.89 9.50
N TYR A 223 37.91 -1.16 10.60
CA TYR A 223 38.13 -0.51 11.90
C TYR A 223 39.35 -1.05 12.67
N TYR A 224 40.06 -2.06 12.18
CA TYR A 224 41.19 -2.68 12.91
C TYR A 224 42.51 -2.53 12.15
N TYR A 225 43.62 -2.43 12.87
CA TYR A 225 44.96 -2.51 12.29
C TYR A 225 45.27 -3.97 11.90
N HIS A 226 45.69 -4.17 10.66
CA HIS A 226 46.07 -5.47 10.08
C HIS A 226 45.08 -6.62 10.37
N PRO A 227 43.80 -6.50 9.94
CA PRO A 227 42.79 -7.52 10.18
C PRO A 227 43.13 -8.82 9.43
N VAL A 228 42.98 -9.96 10.11
CA VAL A 228 43.03 -11.28 9.48
C VAL A 228 41.61 -11.65 9.05
N THR A 229 41.44 -12.13 7.81
CA THR A 229 40.13 -12.53 7.28
C THR A 229 40.10 -14.03 6.99
N MET A 230 38.97 -14.67 7.30
CA MET A 230 38.75 -16.10 7.06
C MET A 230 37.35 -16.38 6.51
N PRO A 231 37.10 -16.06 5.23
CA PRO A 231 35.88 -16.48 4.54
C PRO A 231 35.80 -18.02 4.44
N HIS A 232 34.61 -18.59 4.61
CA HIS A 232 34.34 -20.01 4.41
C HIS A 232 33.12 -20.22 3.51
N SER A 233 33.05 -21.35 2.81
CA SER A 233 31.95 -21.68 1.87
C SER A 233 30.59 -21.97 2.55
N GLY A 234 30.42 -21.61 3.81
CA GLY A 234 29.20 -21.85 4.59
C GLY A 234 28.18 -20.71 4.49
N LYS A 235 27.08 -20.90 5.20
CA LYS A 235 26.16 -19.84 5.64
C LYS A 235 26.58 -19.37 7.06
N HIS A 236 25.67 -18.72 7.78
CA HIS A 236 25.86 -18.16 9.11
C HIS A 236 26.16 -19.18 10.22
N PHE A 237 27.43 -19.50 10.45
CA PHE A 237 27.90 -20.27 11.60
C PHE A 237 29.40 -20.08 11.80
N VAL A 238 29.90 -20.28 13.03
CA VAL A 238 31.35 -20.37 13.29
C VAL A 238 31.88 -21.71 12.75
N PRO A 239 32.85 -21.72 11.81
CA PRO A 239 33.29 -22.94 11.15
C PRO A 239 34.07 -23.87 12.11
N SER A 240 33.85 -25.18 11.97
CA SER A 240 34.28 -26.19 12.95
C SER A 240 34.94 -27.43 12.34
N LYS A 241 35.41 -27.36 11.09
CA LYS A 241 36.27 -28.40 10.50
C LYS A 241 37.68 -28.29 11.11
N ALA A 242 38.49 -29.34 11.00
CA ALA A 242 39.83 -29.39 11.60
C ALA A 242 40.70 -28.19 11.16
N ASN A 243 40.80 -27.96 9.86
CA ASN A 243 41.59 -26.88 9.24
C ASN A 243 41.08 -25.47 9.63
N ASP A 244 39.77 -25.31 9.84
CA ASP A 244 39.18 -24.02 10.23
C ASP A 244 39.54 -23.70 11.70
N VAL A 245 39.41 -24.71 12.58
CA VAL A 245 39.81 -24.62 13.99
C VAL A 245 41.32 -24.44 14.14
N GLU A 246 42.12 -25.04 13.26
CA GLU A 246 43.57 -24.88 13.23
C GLU A 246 43.97 -23.42 12.94
N ARG A 247 43.44 -22.82 11.87
CA ARG A 247 43.64 -21.39 11.55
C ARG A 247 43.21 -20.45 12.69
N MET A 248 42.09 -20.74 13.35
CA MET A 248 41.66 -19.96 14.53
C MET A 248 42.66 -20.09 15.69
N MET A 249 43.20 -21.29 15.94
CA MET A 249 44.20 -21.51 16.97
C MET A 249 45.54 -20.85 16.64
N ASP A 250 45.98 -20.88 15.38
CA ASP A 250 47.20 -20.21 14.91
C ASP A 250 47.10 -18.70 15.20
N PHE A 251 45.96 -18.08 14.85
CA PHE A 251 45.68 -16.67 15.17
C PHE A 251 45.68 -16.40 16.69
N ILE A 252 45.01 -17.22 17.49
CA ILE A 252 44.95 -17.03 18.96
C ILE A 252 46.35 -17.17 19.58
N GLN A 253 47.14 -18.17 19.16
CA GLN A 253 48.50 -18.36 19.65
C GLN A 253 49.40 -17.20 19.23
N GLU A 254 49.32 -16.75 17.97
CA GLU A 254 50.08 -15.62 17.44
C GLU A 254 49.71 -14.30 18.12
N ALA A 255 48.44 -14.08 18.47
CA ALA A 255 47.99 -12.89 19.20
C ALA A 255 48.16 -12.97 20.74
N THR A 256 48.55 -14.13 21.29
CA THR A 256 48.84 -14.30 22.73
C THR A 256 50.33 -14.47 23.05
N LYS A 257 51.21 -14.43 22.03
CA LYS A 257 52.66 -14.27 22.22
C LYS A 257 52.97 -12.93 22.88
N GLU A 258 53.75 -12.97 23.96
CA GLU A 258 54.20 -11.78 24.66
C GLU A 258 55.43 -11.22 23.95
N ASN A 259 55.26 -10.11 23.20
CA ASN A 259 56.38 -9.40 22.56
C ASN A 259 57.33 -8.84 23.62
N ALA A 260 58.44 -9.54 23.85
CA ALA A 260 59.47 -9.18 24.83
C ALA A 260 60.44 -8.09 24.31
N GLU A 261 59.95 -7.11 23.54
CA GLU A 261 60.77 -6.05 22.94
C GLU A 261 59.96 -4.75 22.77
N ALA A 262 59.93 -3.93 23.83
CA ALA A 262 59.32 -2.58 23.82
C ALA A 262 60.00 -1.59 24.79
N THR A 263 61.27 -1.80 25.13
CA THR A 263 62.11 -0.86 25.90
C THR A 263 63.38 -0.56 25.13
N GLY A 264 63.28 0.30 24.12
CA GLY A 264 64.41 0.63 23.24
C GLY A 264 64.10 1.76 22.27
N SER A 265 64.50 2.97 22.63
CA SER A 265 64.54 4.12 21.71
C SER A 265 65.64 3.94 20.67
N ASN A 266 65.38 4.31 19.41
CA ASN A 266 66.26 5.22 18.66
C ASN A 266 65.64 5.69 17.32
N ALA A 267 66.25 6.72 16.73
CA ALA A 267 65.78 7.41 15.54
C ALA A 267 66.62 7.08 14.27
N GLY A 268 66.08 7.46 13.11
CA GLY A 268 66.70 7.28 11.78
C GLY A 268 65.78 6.49 10.83
N ASP A 269 65.71 6.77 9.53
CA ASP A 269 66.34 7.85 8.76
C ASP A 269 65.52 8.20 7.49
N ASN A 270 65.97 9.17 6.71
CA ASN A 270 65.19 9.91 5.72
C ASN A 270 65.31 9.42 4.26
N ASN A 271 64.33 9.86 3.45
CA ASN A 271 64.41 10.19 2.02
C ASN A 271 64.72 9.08 0.97
N LYS A 272 63.70 8.80 0.14
CA LYS A 272 63.52 9.38 -1.23
C LYS A 272 62.11 9.05 -1.74
N GLN A 273 61.31 9.95 -2.33
CA GLN A 273 61.47 10.70 -3.59
C GLN A 273 61.59 9.78 -4.83
N GLN A 274 60.81 9.94 -5.91
CA GLN A 274 59.68 10.87 -6.16
C GLN A 274 58.86 10.44 -7.41
N ASP A 275 57.74 11.14 -7.66
CA ASP A 275 57.09 11.37 -8.97
C ASP A 275 56.38 10.16 -9.66
N GLN A 276 55.33 10.35 -10.49
CA GLN A 276 54.65 11.58 -10.95
C GLN A 276 53.20 11.29 -11.41
N SER A 277 52.19 12.05 -10.93
CA SER A 277 50.91 12.28 -11.65
C SER A 277 50.05 13.40 -11.02
N LYS A 278 50.39 14.66 -11.29
CA LYS A 278 49.45 15.80 -11.35
C LYS A 278 48.76 15.78 -12.74
N GLU A 279 47.63 16.39 -13.03
CA GLU A 279 46.68 17.22 -12.26
C GLU A 279 45.34 17.28 -13.02
N HIS A 280 44.23 17.53 -12.32
CA HIS A 280 43.32 18.63 -12.69
C HIS A 280 42.32 18.92 -11.56
N GLU A 281 42.38 20.14 -11.02
CA GLU A 281 41.45 20.63 -10.00
C GLU A 281 40.23 21.31 -10.63
N SER A 282 39.14 21.41 -9.85
CA SER A 282 38.22 22.54 -9.92
C SER A 282 37.82 22.95 -8.51
N THR A 283 38.46 24.01 -7.99
CA THR A 283 38.15 24.66 -6.71
C THR A 283 36.77 25.30 -6.69
N PHE A 284 36.12 25.37 -5.53
CA PHE A 284 35.53 26.63 -5.07
C PHE A 284 35.44 26.72 -3.53
N ASN A 285 36.11 27.77 -3.02
CA ASN A 285 36.27 28.32 -1.66
C ASN A 285 35.41 27.81 -0.48
N ASP A 286 36.07 27.66 0.67
CA ASP A 286 35.46 27.83 1.99
C ASP A 286 34.98 29.29 2.19
N GLU A 287 33.81 29.46 2.83
CA GLU A 287 33.52 30.65 3.64
C GLU A 287 33.41 30.26 5.12
N VAL A 288 34.06 31.03 5.99
CA VAL A 288 34.12 30.73 7.44
C VAL A 288 32.84 31.20 8.11
N PHE A 289 31.94 30.27 8.43
CA PHE A 289 30.75 30.57 9.23
C PHE A 289 31.06 30.54 10.74
N ASP A 290 30.68 31.60 11.46
CA ASP A 290 30.93 31.74 12.89
C ASP A 290 30.02 30.82 13.72
N GLY A 291 30.49 30.41 14.90
CA GLY A 291 29.92 29.35 15.73
C GLY A 291 28.71 29.76 16.56
N THR A 292 27.68 30.33 15.94
CA THR A 292 26.36 30.53 16.57
C THR A 292 25.45 29.32 16.33
N PRO A 293 24.59 28.93 17.29
CA PRO A 293 23.56 27.93 17.05
C PRO A 293 22.55 28.48 16.04
N VAL A 294 22.36 27.79 14.91
CA VAL A 294 21.26 28.07 14.00
C VAL A 294 19.97 27.64 14.71
N GLU A 295 19.13 28.60 15.07
CA GLU A 295 17.78 28.32 15.57
C GLU A 295 16.99 27.56 14.49
N ALA A 296 16.06 26.69 14.90
CA ALA A 296 15.23 25.95 13.96
C ALA A 296 14.30 26.92 13.21
N VAL A 297 14.74 27.36 12.03
CA VAL A 297 14.00 28.28 11.17
C VAL A 297 12.69 27.61 10.76
N ALA A 298 11.57 28.20 11.19
CA ALA A 298 10.26 27.79 10.73
C ALA A 298 10.12 28.09 9.22
N PRO A 299 9.38 27.27 8.46
CA PRO A 299 8.95 27.63 7.12
C PRO A 299 8.15 28.95 7.13
N ASP A 300 8.10 29.60 5.96
CA ASP A 300 7.17 30.72 5.71
C ASP A 300 5.71 30.23 5.78
N ASP A 301 4.74 31.13 6.05
CA ASP A 301 3.36 30.76 6.40
C ASP A 301 2.69 29.86 5.34
N ASP A 302 2.93 30.12 4.05
CA ASP A 302 2.42 29.30 2.93
C ASP A 302 3.07 27.89 2.90
N VAL A 303 4.37 27.79 3.17
CA VAL A 303 5.11 26.52 3.19
C VAL A 303 4.73 25.71 4.44
N GLN A 304 4.52 26.38 5.57
CA GLN A 304 3.95 25.81 6.78
C GLN A 304 2.57 25.21 6.50
N LEU A 305 1.68 25.95 5.84
CA LEU A 305 0.33 25.47 5.51
C LEU A 305 0.38 24.23 4.59
N LEU A 306 1.21 24.25 3.54
CA LEU A 306 1.37 23.09 2.63
C LEU A 306 1.88 21.83 3.34
N GLN A 307 2.84 21.97 4.26
CA GLN A 307 3.33 20.83 5.07
C GLN A 307 2.29 20.32 6.07
N GLN A 308 1.44 21.20 6.62
CA GLN A 308 0.36 20.83 7.53
C GLN A 308 -0.79 20.12 6.82
N ASP A 309 -1.23 20.64 5.66
CA ASP A 309 -2.21 19.99 4.79
C ASP A 309 -1.75 18.58 4.37
N GLU A 310 -0.46 18.39 4.06
CA GLU A 310 0.08 17.08 3.71
C GLU A 310 0.17 16.12 4.90
N VAL A 311 0.57 16.58 6.09
CA VAL A 311 0.69 15.68 7.25
C VAL A 311 -0.69 15.29 7.79
N GLN A 312 -1.65 16.21 7.80
CA GLN A 312 -3.07 15.85 7.98
C GLN A 312 -3.51 14.87 6.88
N ALA A 313 -3.07 15.07 5.63
CA ALA A 313 -3.42 14.18 4.55
C ALA A 313 -2.98 12.73 4.77
N LEU A 314 -1.76 12.55 5.27
CA LEU A 314 -1.25 11.24 5.59
C LEU A 314 -1.95 10.65 6.83
N GLU A 315 -2.32 11.48 7.81
CA GLU A 315 -3.01 11.07 9.05
C GLU A 315 -4.35 10.33 8.81
N ALA A 316 -5.13 10.65 7.76
CA ALA A 316 -6.39 9.94 7.49
C ALA A 316 -6.49 9.20 6.13
N ILE A 317 -5.40 9.08 5.37
CA ILE A 317 -5.26 7.98 4.38
C ILE A 317 -4.77 6.70 5.11
N PHE A 318 -3.92 6.87 6.13
CA PHE A 318 -3.17 5.79 6.76
C PHE A 318 -3.36 5.71 8.29
N PRO A 319 -4.60 5.80 8.83
CA PRO A 319 -4.84 6.07 10.25
C PRO A 319 -4.27 5.03 11.23
N GLU A 320 -4.02 3.79 10.77
CA GLU A 320 -3.40 2.73 11.60
C GLU A 320 -1.89 2.56 11.36
N GLU A 321 -1.34 3.17 10.31
CA GLU A 321 0.08 3.05 9.92
C GLU A 321 0.90 4.28 10.27
N ILE A 322 0.32 5.47 10.21
CA ILE A 322 1.01 6.73 10.50
C ILE A 322 1.07 7.05 11.98
N GLN A 323 2.20 7.61 12.42
CA GLN A 323 2.38 8.14 13.76
C GLN A 323 3.19 9.44 13.70
N LEU A 324 2.52 10.58 13.92
CA LEU A 324 3.19 11.86 14.10
C LEU A 324 4.14 11.82 15.32
N LYS A 325 5.32 12.45 15.19
CA LYS A 325 6.36 12.52 16.23
C LYS A 325 6.73 13.96 16.61
N SER A 326 6.53 14.92 15.72
CA SER A 326 6.58 16.36 16.03
C SER A 326 5.38 16.80 16.87
N SER A 327 5.59 17.72 17.82
CA SER A 327 4.54 18.20 18.72
C SER A 327 3.45 18.99 17.99
N LYS A 328 2.18 18.76 18.35
CA LYS A 328 1.05 19.65 18.02
C LYS A 328 0.78 20.61 19.18
N ARG A 329 0.59 21.91 18.88
CA ARG A 329 0.13 22.95 19.83
C ARG A 329 -1.19 23.52 19.35
N ILE A 330 -2.21 23.54 20.20
CA ILE A 330 -3.52 24.13 19.87
C ILE A 330 -3.52 25.61 20.28
N LEU A 331 -3.78 26.50 19.33
CA LEU A 331 -3.92 27.95 19.54
C LEU A 331 -5.14 28.44 18.76
N ASN A 332 -6.08 29.12 19.42
CA ASN A 332 -7.31 29.68 18.81
C ASN A 332 -8.18 28.69 17.99
N HIS A 333 -8.13 27.39 18.31
CA HIS A 333 -8.74 26.27 17.56
C HIS A 333 -8.03 25.86 16.25
N GLU A 334 -6.82 26.37 15.99
CA GLU A 334 -5.94 25.95 14.91
C GLU A 334 -4.80 25.08 15.48
N GLU A 335 -4.39 24.04 14.73
CA GLU A 335 -3.29 23.14 15.11
C GLU A 335 -1.95 23.63 14.53
N ILE A 336 -1.06 24.11 15.40
CA ILE A 336 0.29 24.55 15.01
C ILE A 336 1.29 23.44 15.31
N PHE A 337 1.96 22.96 14.26
CA PHE A 337 2.97 21.90 14.35
C PHE A 337 4.35 22.50 14.71
N GLU A 338 5.14 21.78 15.50
CA GLU A 338 6.55 22.12 15.71
C GLU A 338 7.44 21.59 14.56
N PHE A 339 8.23 22.48 13.96
CA PHE A 339 9.10 22.15 12.81
C PHE A 339 10.51 21.69 13.24
N PRO A 340 11.18 20.81 12.48
CA PRO A 340 10.69 20.14 11.27
C PRO A 340 9.60 19.09 11.58
N ILE A 341 8.58 18.99 10.72
CA ILE A 341 7.54 17.98 10.90
C ILE A 341 8.14 16.58 10.66
N ILE A 342 7.87 15.66 11.57
CA ILE A 342 8.38 14.29 11.56
C ILE A 342 7.24 13.34 11.88
N TYR A 343 7.06 12.30 11.07
CA TYR A 343 6.17 11.19 11.34
C TYR A 343 6.80 9.86 10.91
N HIS A 344 6.26 8.77 11.44
CA HIS A 344 6.63 7.41 11.07
C HIS A 344 5.46 6.77 10.32
N PHE A 345 5.76 5.95 9.32
CA PHE A 345 4.79 5.25 8.48
C PHE A 345 5.04 3.74 8.56
N ARG A 346 4.08 2.94 9.01
CA ARG A 346 4.28 1.49 9.29
C ARG A 346 3.57 0.60 8.28
N PHE A 347 4.32 0.01 7.36
CA PHE A 347 3.78 -0.94 6.37
C PHE A 347 3.20 -2.19 7.04
N LEU A 348 1.92 -2.45 6.80
CA LEU A 348 1.20 -3.65 7.25
C LEU A 348 1.18 -4.74 6.15
N PRO A 349 1.00 -6.04 6.52
CA PRO A 349 0.69 -7.10 5.56
C PRO A 349 -0.67 -6.87 4.88
N SER A 350 -0.84 -7.36 3.65
CA SER A 350 -2.09 -7.23 2.89
C SER A 350 -3.16 -8.26 3.32
N GLU A 351 -4.43 -7.82 3.42
CA GLU A 351 -5.53 -8.65 3.91
C GLU A 351 -6.01 -9.74 2.92
N ASP A 352 -5.63 -9.67 1.64
CA ASP A 352 -6.05 -10.59 0.57
C ASP A 352 -5.47 -12.02 0.67
N ILE A 353 -4.64 -12.31 1.68
CA ILE A 353 -4.04 -13.63 1.88
C ILE A 353 -4.95 -14.50 2.75
N ASP A 354 -5.68 -15.39 2.08
CA ASP A 354 -6.67 -16.33 2.61
C ASP A 354 -6.24 -16.97 3.95
N ALA A 355 -6.95 -16.64 5.05
CA ALA A 355 -6.60 -16.97 6.44
C ALA A 355 -6.67 -18.49 6.81
N SER A 356 -6.63 -19.35 5.79
CA SER A 356 -6.44 -20.80 5.90
C SER A 356 -5.07 -21.27 5.39
N ALA A 357 -4.21 -20.35 4.91
CA ALA A 357 -2.91 -20.63 4.32
C ALA A 357 -1.77 -19.80 4.97
N ASN A 358 -1.56 -19.96 6.28
CA ASN A 358 -0.43 -19.35 6.99
C ASN A 358 0.93 -19.77 6.40
N ASP A 359 1.85 -18.79 6.33
CA ASP A 359 3.32 -18.85 6.54
C ASP A 359 4.13 -18.01 5.54
N ASN A 360 3.53 -17.44 4.49
CA ASN A 360 4.26 -16.92 3.33
C ASN A 360 4.28 -15.37 3.16
N HIS A 361 4.24 -14.62 4.25
CA HIS A 361 4.38 -13.14 4.22
C HIS A 361 5.85 -12.72 4.10
N TRP A 362 6.15 -11.75 3.23
CA TRP A 362 7.49 -11.18 3.07
C TRP A 362 7.45 -9.64 2.96
N PRO A 363 8.33 -8.91 3.65
CA PRO A 363 9.19 -9.38 4.75
C PRO A 363 8.37 -9.80 5.99
N PRO A 364 8.85 -10.77 6.78
CA PRO A 364 8.07 -11.41 7.84
C PRO A 364 7.86 -10.57 9.12
N LEU A 365 8.59 -9.47 9.31
CA LEU A 365 8.29 -8.45 10.33
C LEU A 365 7.88 -7.14 9.63
N PRO A 366 7.05 -6.27 10.25
CA PRO A 366 6.65 -5.01 9.64
C PRO A 366 7.84 -4.07 9.42
N LEU A 367 7.82 -3.34 8.32
CA LEU A 367 8.73 -2.23 8.04
C LEU A 367 8.11 -0.90 8.50
N MET A 368 8.96 0.08 8.81
CA MET A 368 8.54 1.43 9.14
C MET A 368 9.42 2.45 8.41
N LEU A 369 8.84 3.50 7.85
CA LEU A 369 9.53 4.59 7.17
C LEU A 369 9.34 5.87 7.98
N ARG A 370 10.39 6.34 8.64
CA ARG A 370 10.43 7.67 9.25
C ARG A 370 10.66 8.68 8.13
N ILE A 371 9.82 9.72 8.11
CA ILE A 371 9.89 10.81 7.14
C ILE A 371 9.98 12.12 7.92
N GLN A 372 10.86 13.01 7.46
CA GLN A 372 11.13 14.31 8.06
C GLN A 372 11.17 15.39 6.99
N TYR A 373 10.37 16.44 7.15
CA TYR A 373 10.31 17.56 6.21
C TYR A 373 11.36 18.62 6.54
N PRO A 374 12.26 18.99 5.61
CA PRO A 374 13.11 20.17 5.79
C PRO A 374 12.27 21.46 5.68
N HIS A 375 12.79 22.55 6.23
CA HIS A 375 12.11 23.86 6.32
C HIS A 375 11.71 24.48 4.97
N ASN A 376 12.29 24.01 3.86
CA ASN A 376 12.04 24.47 2.50
C ASN A 376 11.38 23.42 1.59
N TYR A 377 10.93 22.29 2.13
CA TYR A 377 10.06 21.34 1.40
C TYR A 377 8.64 21.93 1.29
N PRO A 378 7.97 21.88 0.12
CA PRO A 378 8.31 21.07 -1.05
C PRO A 378 9.21 21.71 -2.11
N MET A 379 9.63 22.97 -1.94
CA MET A 379 10.21 23.83 -3.00
C MET A 379 11.45 23.24 -3.69
N ASP A 380 12.63 23.31 -3.07
CA ASP A 380 13.89 22.83 -3.68
C ASP A 380 14.60 21.81 -2.77
N ALA A 381 13.82 21.07 -2.00
CA ALA A 381 14.29 20.00 -1.13
C ALA A 381 13.34 18.79 -1.18
N ILE A 382 13.91 17.60 -0.96
CA ILE A 382 13.16 16.35 -0.78
C ILE A 382 13.07 15.98 0.71
N PRO A 383 12.03 15.25 1.15
CA PRO A 383 11.94 14.73 2.50
C PRO A 383 13.09 13.79 2.86
N ILE A 384 13.46 13.76 4.14
CA ILE A 384 14.50 12.88 4.67
C ILE A 384 13.86 11.56 5.09
N TYR A 385 14.03 10.54 4.25
CA TYR A 385 13.54 9.18 4.47
C TYR A 385 14.54 8.34 5.27
N THR A 386 14.06 7.61 6.27
CA THR A 386 14.85 6.68 7.09
C THR A 386 14.05 5.40 7.32
N LEU A 387 14.51 4.26 6.80
CA LEU A 387 13.87 2.97 7.04
C LEU A 387 14.25 2.43 8.42
N ILE A 388 13.24 2.05 9.19
CA ILE A 388 13.30 1.47 10.53
C ILE A 388 12.64 0.09 10.44
N HIS A 389 13.33 -0.98 10.85
CA HIS A 389 12.71 -2.30 10.90
C HIS A 389 13.39 -3.25 11.89
N GLU A 390 12.60 -4.20 12.39
CA GLU A 390 13.07 -5.29 13.25
C GLU A 390 13.46 -6.54 12.44
N ASN A 391 13.15 -6.59 11.13
CA ASN A 391 13.67 -7.63 10.24
C ASN A 391 15.18 -7.73 10.33
N THR A 392 15.68 -8.94 10.54
CA THR A 392 17.10 -9.26 10.32
C THR A 392 17.46 -9.13 8.84
N VAL A 393 18.75 -8.99 8.53
CA VAL A 393 19.27 -8.92 7.16
C VAL A 393 19.14 -10.27 6.39
N PHE A 394 18.53 -11.30 7.00
CA PHE A 394 18.04 -12.52 6.31
C PHE A 394 16.60 -12.38 5.83
N GLN A 395 15.78 -11.74 6.66
CA GLN A 395 14.35 -11.55 6.43
C GLN A 395 14.13 -10.39 5.46
N PHE A 396 14.88 -9.30 5.64
CA PHE A 396 14.95 -8.18 4.72
C PHE A 396 16.42 -7.77 4.46
N PRO A 397 17.10 -8.43 3.51
CA PRO A 397 18.50 -8.17 3.16
C PRO A 397 18.84 -6.72 2.84
N SER A 398 20.08 -6.29 3.12
CA SER A 398 20.50 -4.90 2.87
C SER A 398 20.51 -4.51 1.39
N ARG A 399 20.75 -5.46 0.47
CA ARG A 399 20.52 -5.25 -0.97
C ARG A 399 19.05 -4.95 -1.32
N HIS A 400 18.11 -5.33 -0.44
CA HIS A 400 16.68 -5.03 -0.55
C HIS A 400 16.34 -3.74 0.20
N VAL A 401 16.97 -3.43 1.34
CA VAL A 401 16.93 -2.10 1.97
C VAL A 401 17.45 -1.02 1.02
N GLU A 402 18.57 -1.25 0.34
CA GLU A 402 19.19 -0.35 -0.62
C GLU A 402 18.30 -0.13 -1.84
N LYS A 403 17.78 -1.21 -2.44
CA LYS A 403 16.79 -1.10 -3.54
C LYS A 403 15.54 -0.36 -3.10
N LEU A 404 14.95 -0.72 -1.96
CA LEU A 404 13.80 -0.03 -1.36
C LEU A 404 14.08 1.47 -1.18
N MET A 405 15.20 1.82 -0.56
CA MET A 405 15.58 3.21 -0.32
C MET A 405 15.97 3.97 -1.60
N CYS A 406 16.47 3.30 -2.64
CA CYS A 406 16.71 3.90 -3.96
C CYS A 406 15.37 4.17 -4.65
N THR A 407 14.49 3.16 -4.70
CA THR A 407 13.12 3.26 -5.23
C THR A 407 12.30 4.35 -4.54
N ILE A 408 12.39 4.48 -3.21
CA ILE A 408 11.81 5.58 -2.41
C ILE A 408 12.37 6.94 -2.87
N ARG A 409 13.69 7.07 -3.02
CA ARG A 409 14.34 8.34 -3.40
C ARG A 409 14.05 8.72 -4.85
N GLU A 410 14.06 7.77 -5.77
CA GLU A 410 13.69 7.93 -7.18
C GLU A 410 12.24 8.43 -7.29
N ALA A 411 11.30 7.76 -6.62
CA ALA A 411 9.90 8.18 -6.57
C ALA A 411 9.73 9.58 -5.92
N SER A 412 10.55 9.92 -4.91
CA SER A 412 10.59 11.26 -4.32
C SER A 412 11.09 12.33 -5.29
N THR A 413 12.07 12.00 -6.15
CA THR A 413 12.57 12.96 -7.14
C THR A 413 11.58 13.24 -8.27
N SER A 414 10.63 12.34 -8.55
CA SER A 414 9.48 12.64 -9.41
C SER A 414 8.40 13.53 -8.76
N GLU A 415 8.45 13.72 -7.44
CA GLU A 415 7.52 14.57 -6.66
C GLU A 415 8.17 15.89 -6.18
N LEU A 416 9.34 16.28 -6.74
CA LEU A 416 9.96 17.57 -6.44
C LEU A 416 8.99 18.74 -6.73
N ARG A 417 8.94 19.75 -5.85
CA ARG A 417 7.97 20.87 -5.86
C ARG A 417 6.51 20.48 -5.55
N ILE A 418 6.27 19.28 -5.03
CA ILE A 418 4.95 18.82 -4.59
C ILE A 418 5.00 18.47 -3.08
N PRO A 419 4.01 18.91 -2.28
CA PRO A 419 3.79 18.34 -0.96
C PRO A 419 3.16 16.95 -1.14
N SER A 420 4.04 15.96 -1.38
CA SER A 420 3.74 14.55 -1.50
C SER A 420 4.99 13.71 -1.20
N VAL A 421 4.82 12.71 -0.33
CA VAL A 421 5.75 11.58 -0.13
C VAL A 421 5.19 10.28 -0.73
N LEU A 422 4.11 10.38 -1.49
CA LEU A 422 3.13 9.31 -1.59
C LEU A 422 3.44 8.35 -2.73
N SER A 423 4.09 8.84 -3.80
CA SER A 423 4.75 7.94 -4.75
C SER A 423 5.89 7.18 -4.07
N ALA A 424 6.58 7.76 -3.08
CA ALA A 424 7.61 7.06 -2.31
C ALA A 424 7.03 5.99 -1.35
N ILE A 425 5.90 6.25 -0.70
CA ILE A 425 5.18 5.25 0.14
C ILE A 425 4.63 4.10 -0.70
N TYR A 426 4.12 4.36 -1.90
CA TYR A 426 3.70 3.29 -2.83
C TYR A 426 4.88 2.52 -3.39
N ALA A 427 5.87 3.19 -3.96
CA ALA A 427 7.04 2.52 -4.51
C ALA A 427 7.78 1.69 -3.43
N ALA A 428 7.65 2.07 -2.16
CA ALA A 428 8.03 1.23 -1.03
C ALA A 428 7.19 -0.03 -0.87
N ARG A 429 5.85 0.06 -0.81
CA ARG A 429 4.92 -1.09 -0.76
C ARG A 429 5.17 -2.07 -1.90
N ASP A 430 5.32 -1.54 -3.11
CA ASP A 430 5.54 -2.32 -4.33
C ASP A 430 6.80 -3.15 -4.33
N PHE A 431 7.87 -2.61 -3.76
CA PHE A 431 9.09 -3.35 -3.56
C PHE A 431 8.90 -4.55 -2.60
N LEU A 432 7.88 -4.53 -1.73
CA LEU A 432 7.50 -5.64 -0.85
C LEU A 432 6.54 -6.61 -1.54
N ASP A 433 5.47 -6.10 -2.17
CA ASP A 433 4.44 -6.88 -2.86
C ASP A 433 4.98 -7.69 -4.06
N SER A 434 5.96 -7.15 -4.79
CA SER A 434 6.46 -7.73 -6.06
C SER A 434 7.49 -8.87 -5.92
N ALA A 435 7.81 -9.29 -4.69
CA ALA A 435 9.05 -10.04 -4.40
C ALA A 435 8.96 -11.56 -4.09
N PRO A 436 8.26 -12.42 -4.88
CA PRO A 436 8.37 -13.88 -4.76
C PRO A 436 9.17 -14.52 -5.94
N ALA A 437 10.48 -14.29 -6.01
CA ALA A 437 11.37 -14.94 -6.99
C ALA A 437 12.61 -15.61 -6.36
N ASP A 438 13.25 -14.96 -5.39
CA ASP A 438 14.52 -15.39 -4.78
C ASP A 438 14.35 -16.30 -3.54
N ASN A 439 13.21 -17.01 -3.41
CA ASN A 439 12.88 -17.79 -2.20
C ASN A 439 13.44 -19.24 -2.26
N PRO A 440 14.48 -19.62 -1.48
CA PRO A 440 15.32 -20.80 -1.74
C PRO A 440 14.77 -22.11 -1.16
N THR A 441 13.45 -22.27 -1.09
CA THR A 441 12.77 -23.24 -0.20
C THR A 441 11.96 -24.35 -0.92
N SER A 442 11.84 -24.33 -2.25
CA SER A 442 11.07 -25.33 -3.02
C SER A 442 11.93 -26.31 -3.84
N VAL A 443 12.25 -27.46 -3.26
CA VAL A 443 12.88 -28.63 -3.93
C VAL A 443 12.26 -29.92 -3.38
N VAL A 444 12.28 -31.01 -4.17
CA VAL A 444 11.67 -32.36 -3.96
C VAL A 444 10.32 -32.49 -4.72
N ASN A 445 10.12 -33.36 -5.72
CA ASN A 445 10.86 -34.55 -6.20
C ASN A 445 11.20 -34.51 -7.71
N GLY A 446 12.17 -35.33 -8.14
CA GLY A 446 12.33 -35.78 -9.54
C GLY A 446 11.62 -37.13 -9.82
N PRO A 447 12.04 -37.96 -10.81
CA PRO A 447 13.21 -37.82 -11.68
C PRO A 447 12.97 -38.14 -13.19
N SER A 448 13.87 -37.64 -14.05
CA SER A 448 14.44 -38.40 -15.18
C SER A 448 15.69 -37.67 -15.73
N SER A 449 16.55 -38.39 -16.46
CA SER A 449 17.89 -37.93 -16.89
C SER A 449 18.04 -38.05 -18.43
N PRO A 450 19.18 -37.67 -19.05
CA PRO A 450 19.15 -36.93 -20.31
C PRO A 450 19.41 -37.78 -21.56
N VAL A 451 19.27 -37.13 -22.73
CA VAL A 451 19.80 -37.64 -24.01
C VAL A 451 20.76 -36.61 -24.61
N ALA A 452 21.81 -37.10 -25.26
CA ALA A 452 23.03 -36.37 -25.58
C ALA A 452 22.91 -35.37 -26.76
N ALA A 453 23.91 -34.49 -26.83
CA ALA A 453 24.11 -33.52 -27.90
C ALA A 453 24.51 -34.15 -29.24
N THR A 454 24.31 -33.39 -30.32
CA THR A 454 25.14 -33.40 -31.53
C THR A 454 25.44 -31.97 -31.95
N SER A 455 26.71 -31.68 -32.22
CA SER A 455 27.23 -30.38 -32.67
C SER A 455 27.56 -30.39 -34.16
N MET A 456 27.33 -29.25 -34.84
CA MET A 456 27.98 -28.77 -36.06
C MET A 456 27.64 -27.27 -36.16
N ASP A 457 28.61 -26.35 -36.15
CA ASP A 457 29.46 -25.89 -37.29
C ASP A 457 28.66 -24.97 -38.25
N GLU A 458 29.11 -23.78 -38.69
CA GLU A 458 30.12 -22.80 -38.24
C GLU A 458 29.85 -21.47 -39.02
N ASP A 459 30.48 -20.32 -38.66
CA ASP A 459 30.54 -19.05 -39.43
C ASP A 459 29.24 -18.23 -39.74
N SER A 460 29.24 -16.89 -39.90
CA SER A 460 30.25 -15.85 -39.60
C SER A 460 29.63 -14.42 -39.45
N ASP A 461 30.48 -13.46 -39.05
CA ASP A 461 30.41 -12.00 -39.25
C ASP A 461 29.47 -11.11 -38.40
N ALA A 462 29.81 -9.81 -38.35
CA ALA A 462 29.52 -8.92 -37.22
C ALA A 462 29.24 -7.44 -37.58
N ASN A 463 28.86 -6.68 -36.55
CA ASN A 463 28.36 -5.28 -36.48
C ASN A 463 26.84 -5.12 -36.68
N GLY A 464 26.14 -4.33 -35.84
CA GLY A 464 26.59 -3.72 -34.58
C GLY A 464 25.64 -2.63 -34.05
N LYS A 465 25.49 -2.57 -32.72
CA LYS A 465 24.77 -1.55 -31.92
C LYS A 465 23.31 -1.24 -32.31
N GLU A 466 22.37 -1.59 -31.43
CA GLU A 466 21.90 -0.66 -30.38
C GLU A 466 21.19 -1.42 -29.25
N ASP A 467 20.93 -0.76 -28.13
CA ASP A 467 20.64 -1.41 -26.85
C ASP A 467 19.21 -1.10 -26.34
N SER A 468 18.40 -2.14 -26.12
CA SER A 468 17.10 -2.09 -25.43
C SER A 468 16.50 -3.50 -25.33
N SER A 469 16.86 -4.25 -24.28
CA SER A 469 16.53 -5.67 -24.12
C SER A 469 15.10 -5.95 -23.64
N GLN A 470 14.08 -5.57 -24.43
CA GLN A 470 12.79 -6.26 -24.39
C GLN A 470 12.91 -7.62 -25.10
N THR A 471 12.75 -8.70 -24.34
CA THR A 471 12.86 -10.09 -24.84
C THR A 471 11.65 -10.49 -25.69
N ARG A 472 11.72 -10.21 -26.99
CA ARG A 472 10.66 -10.53 -27.97
C ARG A 472 10.34 -12.02 -28.02
N HIS A 473 9.05 -12.36 -28.06
CA HIS A 473 8.58 -13.75 -27.95
C HIS A 473 8.77 -14.53 -29.28
N PRO A 474 9.42 -15.70 -29.28
CA PRO A 474 9.94 -16.34 -30.51
C PRO A 474 8.89 -16.93 -31.45
N LEU A 475 7.63 -17.06 -31.03
CA LEU A 475 6.53 -17.62 -31.85
C LEU A 475 5.61 -16.57 -32.51
N ILE A 476 5.90 -15.28 -32.42
CA ILE A 476 5.03 -14.22 -32.98
C ILE A 476 5.78 -13.43 -34.05
N ARG A 477 5.06 -13.05 -35.11
CA ARG A 477 5.57 -12.10 -36.10
C ARG A 477 5.56 -10.68 -35.51
N PRO A 478 6.73 -10.01 -35.38
CA PRO A 478 6.79 -8.65 -34.89
C PRO A 478 6.09 -7.68 -35.85
N SER A 479 5.54 -6.60 -35.30
CA SER A 479 4.82 -5.53 -36.01
C SER A 479 5.54 -4.19 -35.85
N SER A 480 5.25 -3.21 -36.70
CA SER A 480 5.72 -1.83 -36.46
C SER A 480 4.87 -1.15 -35.37
N PRO A 481 5.36 -0.07 -34.72
CA PRO A 481 4.53 0.73 -33.83
C PRO A 481 3.27 1.29 -34.51
N GLU A 482 3.36 1.62 -35.81
CA GLU A 482 2.22 2.05 -36.63
C GLU A 482 1.19 0.93 -36.83
N ASP A 483 1.65 -0.31 -37.09
CA ASP A 483 0.77 -1.48 -37.16
C ASP A 483 0.11 -1.81 -35.81
N ILE A 484 0.82 -1.63 -34.70
CA ILE A 484 0.30 -1.85 -33.34
C ILE A 484 -0.80 -0.82 -33.03
N GLU A 485 -0.56 0.47 -33.26
CA GLU A 485 -1.58 1.49 -32.99
C GLU A 485 -2.76 1.39 -33.96
N LYS A 486 -2.52 1.03 -35.22
CA LYS A 486 -3.59 0.65 -36.15
C LYS A 486 -4.40 -0.55 -35.60
N GLY A 487 -3.74 -1.55 -35.04
CA GLY A 487 -4.41 -2.68 -34.36
C GLY A 487 -5.28 -2.21 -33.20
N ASN A 488 -4.76 -1.33 -32.34
CA ASN A 488 -5.49 -0.73 -31.23
C ASN A 488 -6.76 -0.01 -31.71
N LEU A 489 -6.64 0.87 -32.71
CA LEU A 489 -7.74 1.66 -33.26
C LEU A 489 -8.82 0.79 -33.94
N GLU A 490 -8.41 -0.20 -34.74
CA GLU A 490 -9.35 -1.14 -35.37
C GLU A 490 -10.07 -2.01 -34.32
N GLY A 491 -9.42 -2.33 -33.19
CA GLY A 491 -10.07 -2.99 -32.06
C GLY A 491 -11.20 -2.14 -31.44
N LEU A 492 -10.96 -0.84 -31.27
CA LEU A 492 -11.97 0.11 -30.76
C LEU A 492 -13.13 0.31 -31.74
N GLU A 493 -12.87 0.36 -33.06
CA GLU A 493 -13.89 0.44 -34.11
C GLU A 493 -14.88 -0.74 -34.03
N ILE A 494 -14.37 -1.96 -33.88
CA ILE A 494 -15.19 -3.17 -33.71
C ILE A 494 -15.97 -3.12 -32.38
N ALA A 495 -15.34 -2.66 -31.30
CA ALA A 495 -15.95 -2.56 -29.98
C ALA A 495 -17.14 -1.59 -29.97
N GLU A 496 -16.99 -0.40 -30.56
CA GLU A 496 -18.06 0.58 -30.68
C GLU A 496 -19.22 0.03 -31.53
N SER A 497 -18.91 -0.60 -32.67
CA SER A 497 -19.92 -1.27 -33.52
C SER A 497 -20.75 -2.31 -32.75
N LEU A 498 -20.13 -3.01 -31.80
CA LEU A 498 -20.79 -4.01 -30.95
C LEU A 498 -21.67 -3.37 -29.86
N LEU A 499 -21.16 -2.32 -29.20
CA LEU A 499 -21.89 -1.57 -28.18
C LEU A 499 -23.11 -0.84 -28.76
N ARG A 500 -22.96 -0.15 -29.91
CA ARG A 500 -24.06 0.53 -30.61
C ARG A 500 -25.19 -0.44 -31.00
N ARG A 501 -24.86 -1.63 -31.53
CA ARG A 501 -25.86 -2.69 -31.86
C ARG A 501 -26.66 -3.17 -30.65
N THR A 502 -26.04 -3.18 -29.47
CA THR A 502 -26.69 -3.54 -28.21
C THR A 502 -27.59 -2.41 -27.69
N ALA A 503 -27.14 -1.15 -27.76
CA ALA A 503 -27.94 0.02 -27.37
C ALA A 503 -29.20 0.17 -28.25
N ASP A 504 -29.08 -0.08 -29.56
CA ASP A 504 -30.21 -0.14 -30.50
C ASP A 504 -31.21 -1.28 -30.22
N GLY A 505 -30.90 -2.22 -29.32
CA GLY A 505 -31.72 -3.39 -29.02
C GLY A 505 -31.84 -4.40 -30.17
N LYS A 506 -31.09 -4.22 -31.27
CA LYS A 506 -31.12 -5.06 -32.49
C LYS A 506 -30.44 -6.41 -32.27
N ASP A 507 -29.33 -6.38 -31.55
CA ASP A 507 -28.55 -7.56 -31.21
C ASP A 507 -28.03 -7.37 -29.77
N PRO A 508 -28.74 -7.89 -28.76
CA PRO A 508 -28.30 -7.73 -27.38
C PRO A 508 -27.11 -8.67 -27.15
N LEU A 509 -25.94 -8.09 -26.92
CA LEU A 509 -24.78 -8.73 -26.27
C LEU A 509 -25.19 -9.58 -25.04
N PHE A 510 -26.31 -9.22 -24.43
CA PHE A 510 -26.86 -9.82 -23.22
C PHE A 510 -28.00 -10.83 -23.44
N SER A 511 -28.29 -11.26 -24.67
CA SER A 511 -29.32 -12.26 -24.97
C SER A 511 -28.80 -13.72 -24.98
N HIS A 512 -27.55 -13.95 -25.36
CA HIS A 512 -27.00 -15.30 -25.55
C HIS A 512 -26.53 -16.01 -24.25
N TYR A 513 -26.56 -15.33 -23.08
CA TYR A 513 -26.11 -15.81 -21.76
C TYR A 513 -26.91 -16.97 -21.13
N SER A 514 -27.58 -17.81 -21.92
CA SER A 514 -28.49 -18.87 -21.45
C SER A 514 -27.86 -19.99 -20.60
N LYS A 515 -26.53 -20.02 -20.45
CA LYS A 515 -25.79 -21.07 -19.72
C LYS A 515 -24.56 -20.50 -18.99
N GLY A 516 -24.44 -20.80 -17.70
CA GLY A 516 -23.29 -20.46 -16.84
C GLY A 516 -23.60 -19.40 -15.79
N GLY A 517 -23.40 -19.73 -14.51
CA GLY A 517 -23.51 -18.77 -13.42
C GLY A 517 -22.47 -17.65 -13.54
N GLY A 518 -22.87 -16.41 -13.26
CA GLY A 518 -21.99 -15.24 -13.38
C GLY A 518 -21.26 -14.90 -12.09
N SER A 519 -20.33 -13.93 -12.17
CA SER A 519 -19.77 -13.30 -10.97
C SER A 519 -20.87 -12.52 -10.23
N PHE A 520 -21.05 -12.84 -8.95
CA PHE A 520 -22.10 -12.30 -8.10
C PHE A 520 -21.63 -11.00 -7.41
N GLY A 521 -22.07 -9.84 -7.91
CA GLY A 521 -21.68 -8.54 -7.36
C GLY A 521 -22.60 -7.39 -7.75
N ALA A 522 -22.53 -6.30 -6.98
CA ALA A 522 -23.24 -5.05 -7.25
C ALA A 522 -22.73 -4.37 -8.54
N TYR A 523 -23.52 -3.46 -9.11
CA TYR A 523 -23.06 -2.63 -10.22
C TYR A 523 -22.06 -1.59 -9.70
N THR A 524 -20.80 -1.72 -10.12
CA THR A 524 -19.67 -0.87 -9.70
C THR A 524 -19.22 0.07 -10.84
N ILE A 525 -19.02 1.35 -10.54
CA ILE A 525 -18.29 2.32 -11.37
C ILE A 525 -16.87 2.46 -10.81
N GLY A 526 -15.85 2.26 -11.65
CA GLY A 526 -14.45 2.52 -11.26
C GLY A 526 -14.00 3.92 -11.69
N LEU A 527 -13.38 4.69 -10.80
CA LEU A 527 -12.65 5.92 -11.17
C LEU A 527 -11.21 5.56 -11.54
N VAL A 528 -10.71 6.17 -12.61
CA VAL A 528 -9.30 6.09 -13.05
C VAL A 528 -8.81 7.48 -13.49
N GLY A 529 -7.50 7.70 -13.49
CA GLY A 529 -6.93 9.05 -13.70
C GLY A 529 -5.64 9.25 -12.91
N LYS A 530 -4.79 10.18 -13.37
CA LYS A 530 -3.61 10.66 -12.63
C LYS A 530 -3.97 11.08 -11.19
N PRO A 531 -3.02 11.11 -10.23
CA PRO A 531 -3.30 11.56 -8.86
C PRO A 531 -3.98 12.94 -8.80
N SER A 532 -3.36 13.97 -9.39
CA SER A 532 -3.80 15.38 -9.33
C SER A 532 -4.98 15.75 -10.24
N ALA A 533 -5.54 14.80 -11.00
CA ALA A 533 -6.74 15.01 -11.81
C ALA A 533 -8.00 15.27 -10.95
N GLY A 534 -7.93 15.01 -9.63
CA GLY A 534 -9.00 15.28 -8.67
C GLY A 534 -9.99 14.13 -8.48
N LYS A 535 -9.57 12.87 -8.73
CA LYS A 535 -10.39 11.67 -8.53
C LYS A 535 -11.06 11.62 -7.16
N SER A 536 -10.28 11.76 -6.10
CA SER A 536 -10.78 11.61 -4.73
C SER A 536 -11.65 12.80 -4.29
N THR A 537 -11.53 13.95 -4.96
CA THR A 537 -12.49 15.06 -4.84
C THR A 537 -13.83 14.70 -5.51
N PHE A 538 -13.81 14.09 -6.70
CA PHE A 538 -15.00 13.59 -7.38
C PHE A 538 -15.68 12.48 -6.57
N PHE A 539 -14.90 11.53 -6.03
CA PHE A 539 -15.37 10.45 -5.17
C PHE A 539 -16.13 11.01 -3.95
N ASN A 540 -15.50 11.91 -3.18
CA ASN A 540 -16.11 12.46 -1.98
C ASN A 540 -17.35 13.33 -2.29
N ALA A 541 -17.33 14.10 -3.38
CA ALA A 541 -18.52 14.84 -3.84
C ALA A 541 -19.68 13.90 -4.25
N ALA A 542 -19.37 12.71 -4.76
CA ALA A 542 -20.36 11.70 -5.15
C ALA A 542 -20.91 10.89 -3.96
N THR A 543 -20.11 10.61 -2.94
CA THR A 543 -20.47 9.68 -1.83
C THR A 543 -20.99 10.37 -0.57
N ALA A 544 -20.69 11.65 -0.35
CA ALA A 544 -21.12 12.44 0.82
C ALA A 544 -22.65 12.61 1.00
N PHE A 545 -23.45 11.98 0.13
CA PHE A 545 -24.90 11.98 0.16
C PHE A 545 -25.51 10.67 0.71
N SER A 546 -24.73 9.61 0.89
CA SER A 546 -25.18 8.31 1.45
C SER A 546 -25.07 8.27 2.99
N ARG A 547 -25.55 7.21 3.66
CA ARG A 547 -25.37 7.02 5.10
C ARG A 547 -24.06 6.27 5.39
N GLN A 548 -23.33 6.71 6.42
CA GLN A 548 -22.21 5.93 6.94
C GLN A 548 -22.68 4.62 7.60
N ARG A 549 -21.79 3.62 7.63
CA ARG A 549 -21.95 2.45 8.51
C ARG A 549 -21.50 2.82 9.93
N GLY A 550 -22.29 2.44 10.93
CA GLY A 550 -21.85 2.40 12.33
C GLY A 550 -22.45 3.44 13.27
N GLN A 551 -22.77 4.66 12.78
CA GLN A 551 -23.39 5.68 13.62
C GLN A 551 -24.80 5.26 14.09
N GLN A 552 -24.92 4.95 15.38
CA GLN A 552 -26.20 5.11 16.09
C GLN A 552 -26.42 6.62 16.31
N GLU A 553 -27.64 7.09 16.06
CA GLU A 553 -28.00 8.50 16.23
C GLU A 553 -28.13 8.85 17.73
N GLY A 554 -27.00 9.12 18.39
CA GLY A 554 -26.94 9.45 19.82
C GLY A 554 -25.63 10.12 20.26
N GLU A 555 -25.73 11.42 20.59
CA GLU A 555 -24.78 12.21 21.41
C GLU A 555 -23.28 12.12 21.03
N GLY A 556 -22.92 12.73 19.90
CA GLY A 556 -21.55 13.05 19.47
C GLY A 556 -21.49 14.38 18.70
N ASP A 557 -20.31 15.00 18.60
CA ASP A 557 -20.12 16.37 18.07
C ASP A 557 -20.38 16.52 16.56
N GLU A 558 -20.69 17.76 16.13
CA GLU A 558 -21.10 18.12 14.75
C GLU A 558 -19.96 18.07 13.69
N SER A 559 -18.84 17.40 13.98
CA SER A 559 -17.62 17.39 13.15
C SER A 559 -17.55 16.26 12.11
N GLU A 560 -18.20 15.10 12.33
CA GLU A 560 -18.17 13.99 11.38
C GLU A 560 -19.12 14.19 10.19
N TRP A 561 -18.57 14.66 9.08
CA TRP A 561 -19.30 14.85 7.83
C TRP A 561 -19.40 13.56 7.02
N GLY A 562 -20.64 13.06 6.85
CA GLY A 562 -21.00 11.74 6.31
C GLY A 562 -20.69 11.44 4.84
N GLY A 563 -19.48 11.73 4.37
CA GLY A 563 -18.81 10.94 3.33
C GLY A 563 -18.25 9.65 3.91
N ALA A 564 -17.30 9.04 3.20
CA ALA A 564 -16.50 7.96 3.80
C ALA A 564 -15.69 8.53 4.98
N SER A 565 -15.54 7.76 6.06
CA SER A 565 -14.60 8.13 7.14
C SER A 565 -13.18 7.73 6.76
N MET A 566 -12.64 8.44 5.77
CA MET A 566 -11.23 8.64 5.41
C MET A 566 -11.19 9.96 4.64
N ALA A 567 -10.40 10.94 5.10
CA ALA A 567 -10.59 12.33 4.69
C ALA A 567 -9.96 12.67 3.33
N THR A 568 -10.34 13.83 2.77
CA THR A 568 -9.98 14.26 1.41
C THR A 568 -8.50 14.62 1.28
N HIS A 569 -7.69 13.65 0.87
CA HIS A 569 -6.24 13.70 1.02
C HIS A 569 -5.54 13.27 -0.29
N PRO A 570 -4.53 14.00 -0.79
CA PRO A 570 -4.46 14.19 -2.25
C PRO A 570 -3.84 13.06 -3.09
N PHE A 571 -3.22 12.04 -2.48
CA PHE A 571 -2.59 10.94 -3.22
C PHE A 571 -2.83 9.57 -2.51
N THR A 572 -2.77 8.48 -3.29
CA THR A 572 -2.54 7.08 -2.86
C THR A 572 -3.43 6.45 -1.77
N THR A 573 -4.68 6.12 -2.09
CA THR A 573 -5.50 5.23 -1.24
C THR A 573 -5.12 3.75 -1.45
N ILE A 574 -4.56 3.10 -0.42
CA ILE A 574 -4.01 1.72 -0.44
C ILE A 574 -4.96 0.75 -1.14
N ASP A 575 -6.13 0.62 -0.53
CA ASP A 575 -7.27 -0.12 -1.03
C ASP A 575 -8.22 0.91 -1.66
N PRO A 576 -8.91 0.56 -2.75
CA PRO A 576 -9.72 1.53 -3.48
C PRO A 576 -10.86 2.03 -2.62
N ASN A 577 -11.08 3.35 -2.55
CA ASN A 577 -12.19 3.89 -1.75
C ASN A 577 -13.52 3.37 -2.32
N ILE A 578 -14.26 2.60 -1.52
CA ILE A 578 -15.56 2.05 -1.92
C ILE A 578 -16.68 2.76 -1.15
N GLY A 579 -17.58 3.41 -1.88
CA GLY A 579 -18.72 4.13 -1.31
C GLY A 579 -19.95 4.04 -2.21
N TYR A 580 -21.14 4.31 -1.64
CA TYR A 580 -22.36 4.43 -2.44
C TYR A 580 -22.55 5.87 -2.93
N CYS A 581 -22.87 6.03 -4.21
CA CYS A 581 -23.40 7.26 -4.77
C CYS A 581 -24.80 7.04 -5.36
N LEU A 582 -25.56 8.11 -5.53
CA LEU A 582 -26.99 8.03 -5.87
C LEU A 582 -27.29 8.70 -7.23
N VAL A 583 -27.61 7.85 -8.21
CA VAL A 583 -27.76 8.22 -9.63
C VAL A 583 -29.21 7.98 -10.07
N PRO A 584 -29.82 8.82 -10.94
CA PRO A 584 -31.19 8.59 -11.40
C PRO A 584 -31.29 7.31 -12.24
N ALA A 585 -32.42 6.61 -12.11
CA ALA A 585 -32.74 5.49 -12.97
C ALA A 585 -32.77 5.91 -14.46
N PRO A 586 -32.21 5.10 -15.38
CA PRO A 586 -32.31 5.37 -16.81
C PRO A 586 -33.78 5.48 -17.28
N PRO A 587 -34.13 6.38 -18.22
CA PRO A 587 -35.48 6.49 -18.73
C PRO A 587 -35.98 5.16 -19.35
N GLY A 588 -37.19 4.74 -18.99
CA GLY A 588 -37.75 3.48 -19.48
C GLY A 588 -37.06 2.26 -18.86
N SER A 589 -36.59 2.34 -17.61
CA SER A 589 -36.04 1.21 -16.84
C SER A 589 -36.95 0.78 -15.69
N CYS A 590 -37.78 1.68 -15.18
CA CYS A 590 -38.67 1.47 -14.05
C CYS A 590 -40.13 1.22 -14.52
N PRO A 591 -40.95 0.46 -13.77
CA PRO A 591 -42.36 0.24 -14.12
C PRO A 591 -43.20 1.51 -14.20
N GLU A 592 -42.90 2.55 -13.41
CA GLU A 592 -43.53 3.88 -13.56
C GLU A 592 -43.28 4.58 -14.90
N ASP A 593 -42.21 4.23 -15.63
CA ASP A 593 -41.88 4.89 -16.90
C ASP A 593 -42.86 4.46 -18.04
N ASP A 594 -43.59 3.37 -17.83
CA ASP A 594 -44.64 2.85 -18.74
C ASP A 594 -46.07 3.28 -18.32
N GLU A 595 -46.21 4.15 -17.32
CA GLU A 595 -47.46 4.50 -16.62
C GLU A 595 -47.86 5.99 -16.77
N THR A 596 -49.09 6.35 -16.38
CA THR A 596 -49.45 7.78 -16.24
C THR A 596 -48.86 8.37 -14.94
N PRO A 597 -48.61 9.69 -14.85
CA PRO A 597 -48.06 10.31 -13.64
C PRO A 597 -48.88 10.04 -12.36
N GLU A 598 -50.21 9.96 -12.50
CA GLU A 598 -51.14 9.65 -11.41
C GLU A 598 -50.98 8.20 -10.92
N MET A 599 -50.72 7.25 -11.82
CA MET A 599 -50.47 5.86 -11.49
C MET A 599 -49.06 5.66 -10.92
N ALA A 600 -48.05 6.28 -11.54
CA ALA A 600 -46.66 6.32 -11.06
C ALA A 600 -46.54 6.89 -9.63
N SER A 601 -47.38 7.86 -9.26
CA SER A 601 -47.41 8.44 -7.89
C SER A 601 -47.70 7.42 -6.78
N GLN A 602 -48.28 6.27 -7.11
CA GLN A 602 -48.56 5.18 -6.17
C GLN A 602 -47.33 4.31 -5.87
N TYR A 603 -46.25 4.44 -6.65
CA TYR A 603 -45.06 3.61 -6.52
C TYR A 603 -44.07 4.28 -5.56
N GLY A 604 -43.77 3.61 -4.44
CA GLY A 604 -42.80 4.11 -3.46
C GLY A 604 -41.36 3.98 -3.98
N SER A 605 -40.41 4.63 -3.32
CA SER A 605 -38.97 4.51 -3.60
C SER A 605 -38.16 4.37 -2.31
N THR A 606 -37.19 3.46 -2.29
CA THR A 606 -36.27 3.24 -1.17
C THR A 606 -35.25 4.36 -0.99
N HIS A 607 -34.83 5.00 -2.09
CA HIS A 607 -33.78 6.03 -2.10
C HIS A 607 -34.30 7.42 -2.51
N GLY A 608 -35.62 7.60 -2.61
CA GLY A 608 -36.25 8.83 -3.06
C GLY A 608 -36.31 8.98 -4.58
N ARG A 609 -36.59 10.19 -5.05
CA ARG A 609 -36.72 10.55 -6.48
C ARG A 609 -36.09 11.92 -6.75
N ASP A 610 -35.56 12.09 -7.96
CA ASP A 610 -35.08 13.37 -8.47
C ASP A 610 -36.23 14.33 -8.85
N PRO A 611 -35.95 15.60 -9.21
CA PRO A 611 -36.99 16.57 -9.58
C PRO A 611 -37.78 16.23 -10.86
N PHE A 612 -37.34 15.23 -11.63
CA PHE A 612 -38.05 14.69 -12.79
C PHE A 612 -38.85 13.43 -12.44
N GLY A 613 -38.96 13.08 -11.15
CA GLY A 613 -39.69 11.91 -10.65
C GLY A 613 -38.94 10.58 -10.78
N ARG A 614 -37.72 10.56 -11.34
CA ARG A 614 -36.93 9.34 -11.54
C ARG A 614 -36.39 8.86 -10.19
N ARG A 615 -36.43 7.56 -9.92
CA ARG A 615 -35.85 6.99 -8.69
C ARG A 615 -34.35 7.27 -8.62
N PHE A 616 -33.81 7.49 -7.43
CA PHE A 616 -32.39 7.28 -7.21
C PHE A 616 -32.08 5.79 -7.10
N LEU A 617 -30.91 5.39 -7.60
CA LEU A 617 -30.36 4.04 -7.54
C LEU A 617 -29.03 4.08 -6.77
N PRO A 618 -28.80 3.15 -5.83
CA PRO A 618 -27.54 3.04 -5.09
C PRO A 618 -26.47 2.37 -5.96
N VAL A 619 -25.59 3.19 -6.53
CA VAL A 619 -24.45 2.74 -7.35
C VAL A 619 -23.22 2.61 -6.46
N LEU A 620 -22.46 1.51 -6.61
CA LEU A 620 -21.18 1.38 -5.94
C LEU A 620 -20.11 2.16 -6.74
N LEU A 621 -19.46 3.12 -6.09
CA LEU A 621 -18.34 3.87 -6.65
C LEU A 621 -17.05 3.37 -6.02
N LYS A 622 -16.03 3.17 -6.86
CA LYS A 622 -14.72 2.63 -6.48
C LYS A 622 -13.63 3.57 -6.98
N ASP A 623 -13.02 4.36 -6.09
CA ASP A 623 -11.86 5.20 -6.44
C ASP A 623 -10.61 4.32 -6.46
N VAL A 624 -10.20 3.85 -7.64
CA VAL A 624 -8.96 3.08 -7.77
C VAL A 624 -7.79 4.06 -7.74
N ALA A 625 -6.72 3.65 -7.05
CA ALA A 625 -5.52 4.45 -6.88
C ALA A 625 -5.02 5.07 -8.19
N GLY A 626 -4.36 6.23 -8.10
CA GLY A 626 -3.82 6.92 -9.26
C GLY A 626 -2.81 6.05 -9.99
N LEU A 627 -3.22 5.51 -11.14
CA LEU A 627 -2.30 4.87 -12.08
C LEU A 627 -1.20 5.87 -12.48
N VAL A 628 -0.01 5.34 -12.74
CA VAL A 628 1.20 6.10 -13.14
C VAL A 628 1.77 5.43 -14.40
N PRO A 629 2.37 6.15 -15.35
CA PRO A 629 2.89 5.56 -16.58
C PRO A 629 3.89 4.40 -16.36
N GLY A 630 3.60 3.25 -16.98
CA GLY A 630 4.33 2.00 -16.80
C GLY A 630 3.76 1.08 -15.70
N ALA A 631 2.54 1.32 -15.20
CA ALA A 631 1.84 0.47 -14.25
C ALA A 631 1.76 -1.00 -14.71
N TYR A 632 1.56 -1.24 -16.01
CA TYR A 632 1.56 -2.60 -16.58
C TYR A 632 2.91 -3.35 -16.43
N GLN A 633 4.03 -2.61 -16.30
CA GLN A 633 5.37 -3.17 -16.15
C GLN A 633 5.68 -3.59 -14.70
N GLY A 634 4.77 -3.37 -13.76
CA GLY A 634 5.05 -3.50 -12.32
C GLY A 634 5.82 -2.32 -11.74
N LYS A 635 5.78 -1.14 -12.38
CA LYS A 635 6.16 0.12 -11.73
C LYS A 635 4.99 0.58 -10.87
N GLY A 636 5.18 0.58 -9.55
CA GLY A 636 4.07 0.80 -8.62
C GLY A 636 3.05 -0.36 -8.62
N ARG A 637 2.00 -0.25 -7.79
CA ARG A 637 1.00 -1.31 -7.51
C ARG A 637 0.10 -1.65 -8.69
N GLY A 638 0.49 -1.26 -9.90
CA GLY A 638 -0.24 -1.40 -11.16
C GLY A 638 -0.86 -2.77 -11.39
N ASN A 639 -0.14 -3.87 -11.18
CA ASN A 639 -0.73 -5.20 -11.36
C ASN A 639 -1.82 -5.54 -10.32
N GLN A 640 -1.76 -5.00 -9.09
CA GLN A 640 -2.84 -5.10 -8.11
C GLN A 640 -3.99 -4.12 -8.47
N PHE A 641 -3.69 -2.84 -8.74
CA PHE A 641 -4.69 -1.82 -9.12
C PHE A 641 -5.46 -2.14 -10.42
N LEU A 642 -4.84 -2.83 -11.38
CA LEU A 642 -5.52 -3.26 -12.60
C LEU A 642 -6.37 -4.52 -12.38
N ASN A 643 -5.97 -5.42 -11.46
CA ASN A 643 -6.89 -6.46 -10.95
C ASN A 643 -8.10 -5.83 -10.26
N ASP A 644 -7.91 -4.72 -9.56
CA ASP A 644 -8.96 -3.95 -8.90
C ASP A 644 -10.00 -3.32 -9.85
N LEU A 645 -9.67 -3.17 -11.14
CA LEU A 645 -10.65 -2.78 -12.15
C LEU A 645 -11.52 -3.96 -12.62
N THR A 646 -11.17 -5.22 -12.31
CA THR A 646 -11.85 -6.40 -12.88
C THR A 646 -13.27 -6.65 -12.36
N ASP A 647 -13.70 -6.01 -11.26
CA ASP A 647 -15.10 -6.02 -10.82
C ASP A 647 -15.94 -4.88 -11.41
N ALA A 648 -15.29 -3.76 -11.77
CA ALA A 648 -15.91 -2.56 -12.33
C ALA A 648 -16.71 -2.86 -13.61
N THR A 649 -17.90 -2.27 -13.73
CA THR A 649 -18.84 -2.53 -14.83
C THR A 649 -18.69 -1.50 -15.96
N VAL A 650 -18.33 -0.27 -15.59
CA VAL A 650 -17.98 0.88 -16.45
C VAL A 650 -16.90 1.71 -15.74
N LEU A 651 -16.08 2.46 -16.49
CA LEU A 651 -15.06 3.35 -15.94
C LEU A 651 -15.41 4.83 -16.14
N ILE A 652 -14.98 5.68 -15.20
CA ILE A 652 -14.87 7.13 -15.37
C ILE A 652 -13.39 7.50 -15.33
N HIS A 653 -12.86 7.99 -16.45
CA HIS A 653 -11.54 8.61 -16.48
C HIS A 653 -11.67 10.07 -16.05
N VAL A 654 -11.20 10.39 -14.85
CA VAL A 654 -11.01 11.77 -14.39
C VAL A 654 -9.72 12.28 -15.03
N ALA A 655 -9.85 13.34 -15.83
CA ALA A 655 -8.75 14.03 -16.51
C ALA A 655 -8.72 15.50 -16.07
N ASP A 656 -7.52 16.09 -16.07
CA ASP A 656 -7.38 17.52 -15.83
C ASP A 656 -7.59 18.29 -17.14
N ALA A 657 -8.77 18.89 -17.30
CA ALA A 657 -9.09 19.60 -18.53
C ALA A 657 -8.34 20.94 -18.66
N SER A 658 -7.73 21.46 -17.58
CA SER A 658 -7.09 22.78 -17.56
C SER A 658 -5.67 22.82 -18.12
N GLY A 659 -5.07 21.67 -18.45
CA GLY A 659 -3.68 21.57 -18.93
C GLY A 659 -2.63 22.00 -17.89
N SER A 660 -3.01 22.07 -16.61
CA SER A 660 -2.17 22.59 -15.51
C SER A 660 -1.39 21.51 -14.74
N ALA A 661 -1.40 20.26 -15.23
CA ALA A 661 -0.72 19.13 -14.62
C ALA A 661 0.02 18.29 -15.68
N ASP A 662 1.33 18.13 -15.52
CA ASP A 662 2.22 17.46 -16.48
C ASP A 662 1.91 15.96 -16.68
N SER A 663 2.70 15.26 -17.50
CA SER A 663 2.54 13.82 -17.79
C SER A 663 2.52 12.90 -16.55
N SER A 664 3.12 13.31 -15.43
CA SER A 664 3.11 12.60 -14.14
C SER A 664 1.92 13.01 -13.26
N GLY A 665 1.42 14.23 -13.46
CA GLY A 665 0.39 14.89 -12.66
C GLY A 665 0.92 16.07 -11.84
N ASN A 666 2.16 16.51 -12.07
CA ASN A 666 2.81 17.56 -11.31
C ASN A 666 2.27 18.93 -11.75
N LYS A 667 2.00 19.85 -10.81
CA LYS A 667 1.53 21.20 -11.18
C LYS A 667 2.55 21.88 -12.09
N ILE A 668 2.10 22.36 -13.24
CA ILE A 668 2.86 23.31 -14.06
C ILE A 668 2.79 24.66 -13.32
N VAL A 669 3.93 25.14 -12.85
CA VAL A 669 4.04 26.37 -12.03
C VAL A 669 4.20 27.59 -12.94
N SER A 670 3.31 28.56 -12.77
CA SER A 670 3.39 29.89 -13.39
C SER A 670 2.69 30.92 -12.51
N ASP A 671 3.44 31.57 -11.61
CA ASP A 671 2.92 32.69 -10.81
C ASP A 671 2.82 34.00 -11.63
N ASP A 672 3.55 34.07 -12.76
CA ASP A 672 3.59 35.23 -13.68
C ASP A 672 3.21 34.83 -15.13
N CYS A 673 1.91 34.79 -15.47
CA CYS A 673 1.47 34.79 -16.88
C CYS A 673 0.08 35.44 -17.10
N ASP A 674 0.05 36.74 -17.36
CA ASP A 674 -1.16 37.52 -17.72
C ASP A 674 -1.37 37.63 -19.25
N ASP A 675 -0.76 36.74 -20.04
CA ASP A 675 -0.84 36.78 -21.51
C ASP A 675 -0.94 35.36 -22.12
N GLY A 676 -1.99 35.13 -22.91
CA GLY A 676 -2.38 33.80 -23.41
C GLY A 676 -1.59 33.30 -24.61
N ASN A 677 -0.27 33.10 -24.46
CA ASN A 677 0.59 32.67 -25.55
C ASN A 677 0.46 31.17 -25.86
N GLU A 678 -0.32 30.83 -26.90
CA GLU A 678 -0.76 29.45 -27.21
C GLU A 678 0.34 28.46 -27.66
N ASN A 679 1.62 28.85 -27.65
CA ASN A 679 2.75 28.03 -28.09
C ASN A 679 3.85 27.88 -27.01
N ASP A 680 3.55 28.18 -25.75
CA ASP A 680 4.49 27.95 -24.66
C ASP A 680 4.66 26.43 -24.38
N PRO A 681 5.88 25.87 -24.42
CA PRO A 681 6.11 24.44 -24.18
C PRO A 681 5.74 23.93 -22.78
N GLN A 682 5.36 24.79 -21.83
CA GLN A 682 5.01 24.37 -20.47
C GLN A 682 3.62 23.73 -20.32
N TYR A 683 2.66 23.97 -21.22
CA TYR A 683 1.31 23.39 -21.08
C TYR A 683 1.21 21.98 -21.68
N SER A 684 0.82 21.01 -20.85
CA SER A 684 0.44 19.67 -21.30
C SER A 684 -0.92 19.69 -22.00
N ASN A 685 -1.05 19.07 -23.18
CA ASN A 685 -2.34 18.91 -23.85
C ASN A 685 -3.16 17.80 -23.14
N PRO A 686 -4.35 18.08 -22.58
CA PRO A 686 -5.18 17.05 -21.93
C PRO A 686 -5.65 15.93 -22.86
N ILE A 687 -5.52 16.07 -24.18
CA ILE A 687 -5.83 14.99 -25.14
C ILE A 687 -4.83 13.83 -25.03
N ASP A 688 -3.54 14.11 -24.86
CA ASP A 688 -2.50 13.08 -24.80
C ASP A 688 -2.65 12.19 -23.55
N ASP A 689 -3.15 12.76 -22.45
CA ASP A 689 -3.49 12.05 -21.22
C ASP A 689 -4.57 10.99 -21.41
N LEU A 690 -5.55 11.25 -22.28
CA LEU A 690 -6.69 10.35 -22.51
C LEU A 690 -6.27 9.08 -23.28
N ALA A 691 -5.22 9.18 -24.11
CA ALA A 691 -4.63 8.03 -24.79
C ALA A 691 -3.95 7.07 -23.80
N TRP A 692 -3.32 7.63 -22.76
CA TRP A 692 -2.41 6.90 -21.89
C TRP A 692 -3.11 5.80 -21.07
N ILE A 693 -4.25 6.05 -20.42
CA ILE A 693 -4.95 5.01 -19.63
C ILE A 693 -5.41 3.83 -20.50
N ARG A 694 -5.87 4.09 -21.73
CA ARG A 694 -6.26 3.01 -22.66
C ARG A 694 -5.03 2.18 -23.04
N ARG A 695 -3.86 2.81 -23.21
CA ARG A 695 -2.59 2.13 -23.50
C ARG A 695 -2.15 1.23 -22.33
N GLU A 696 -2.12 1.71 -21.09
CA GLU A 696 -1.79 0.89 -19.90
C GLU A 696 -2.67 -0.37 -19.81
N LEU A 697 -3.99 -0.22 -20.00
CA LEU A 697 -4.93 -1.35 -19.98
C LEU A 697 -4.64 -2.37 -21.09
N VAL A 698 -4.31 -1.91 -22.30
CA VAL A 698 -3.93 -2.77 -23.43
C VAL A 698 -2.63 -3.51 -23.14
N GLU A 699 -1.58 -2.81 -22.73
CA GLU A 699 -0.27 -3.42 -22.47
C GLU A 699 -0.29 -4.42 -21.31
N TRP A 700 -1.14 -4.21 -20.30
CA TRP A 700 -1.35 -5.15 -19.20
C TRP A 700 -1.99 -6.47 -19.67
N VAL A 701 -3.09 -6.41 -20.42
CA VAL A 701 -3.75 -7.62 -20.94
C VAL A 701 -2.88 -8.30 -22.01
N TYR A 702 -2.18 -7.51 -22.84
CA TYR A 702 -1.20 -8.00 -23.81
C TYR A 702 -0.07 -8.77 -23.11
N SER A 703 0.61 -8.18 -22.12
CA SER A 703 1.70 -8.81 -21.37
C SER A 703 1.27 -10.13 -20.70
N ASN A 704 0.08 -10.14 -20.08
CA ASN A 704 -0.52 -11.33 -19.47
C ASN A 704 -0.82 -12.45 -20.47
N LEU A 705 -1.18 -12.10 -21.70
CA LEU A 705 -1.46 -13.03 -22.79
C LEU A 705 -0.15 -13.56 -23.42
N MET A 706 0.82 -12.68 -23.64
CA MET A 706 2.15 -12.97 -24.18
C MET A 706 2.93 -13.94 -23.29
N ALA A 707 2.89 -13.74 -21.96
CA ALA A 707 3.52 -14.63 -20.97
C ALA A 707 3.00 -16.09 -21.00
N LYS A 708 1.92 -16.38 -21.73
CA LYS A 708 1.30 -17.71 -21.88
C LYS A 708 1.07 -18.09 -23.35
N TRP A 709 1.64 -17.35 -24.32
CA TRP A 709 1.28 -17.46 -25.73
C TRP A 709 1.56 -18.84 -26.34
N ASP A 710 2.68 -19.48 -25.99
CA ASP A 710 3.02 -20.87 -26.37
C ASP A 710 1.87 -21.87 -26.16
N VAL A 711 1.10 -21.68 -25.08
CA VAL A 711 -0.03 -22.54 -24.70
C VAL A 711 -1.32 -22.10 -25.38
N VAL A 712 -1.47 -20.80 -25.65
CA VAL A 712 -2.61 -20.22 -26.38
C VAL A 712 -2.58 -20.62 -27.85
N ALA A 713 -1.49 -20.34 -28.57
CA ALA A 713 -1.34 -20.71 -29.98
C ALA A 713 -1.59 -22.21 -30.21
N ARG A 714 -0.99 -23.07 -29.36
CA ARG A 714 -1.13 -24.53 -29.44
C ARG A 714 -2.54 -25.06 -29.12
N LYS A 715 -3.36 -24.32 -28.39
CA LYS A 715 -4.72 -24.73 -27.99
C LYS A 715 -5.85 -23.93 -28.67
N GLY A 716 -5.51 -22.92 -29.46
CA GLY A 716 -6.45 -22.13 -30.26
C GLY A 716 -7.51 -21.39 -29.45
N ARG A 717 -8.64 -21.10 -30.13
CA ARG A 717 -9.76 -20.26 -29.66
C ARG A 717 -10.17 -20.53 -28.21
N SER A 718 -10.35 -21.78 -27.80
CA SER A 718 -10.81 -22.12 -26.44
C SER A 718 -9.82 -21.69 -25.34
N LYS A 719 -8.51 -21.71 -25.59
CA LYS A 719 -7.53 -21.25 -24.59
C LYS A 719 -7.37 -19.73 -24.60
N LEU A 720 -7.58 -19.08 -25.74
CA LEU A 720 -7.67 -17.62 -25.84
C LEU A 720 -8.93 -17.10 -25.11
N ALA A 721 -10.09 -17.73 -25.30
CA ALA A 721 -11.33 -17.43 -24.59
C ALA A 721 -11.14 -17.51 -23.06
N GLY A 722 -10.56 -18.62 -22.59
CA GLY A 722 -10.19 -18.85 -21.20
C GLY A 722 -9.01 -18.03 -20.66
N MET A 723 -8.44 -17.10 -21.44
CA MET A 723 -7.60 -16.02 -20.91
C MET A 723 -8.44 -14.76 -20.64
N PHE A 724 -9.28 -14.35 -21.60
CA PHE A 724 -10.13 -13.17 -21.46
C PHE A 724 -11.24 -13.31 -20.41
N SER A 725 -11.76 -14.52 -20.18
CA SER A 725 -12.71 -14.77 -19.08
C SER A 725 -12.12 -14.52 -17.68
N GLY A 726 -10.80 -14.50 -17.55
CA GLY A 726 -10.10 -14.18 -16.30
C GLY A 726 -10.40 -12.76 -15.78
N TYR A 727 -10.69 -11.80 -16.67
CA TYR A 727 -11.00 -10.41 -16.33
C TYR A 727 -12.48 -10.20 -15.93
N GLY A 728 -13.04 -11.18 -15.21
CA GLY A 728 -14.37 -11.13 -14.59
C GLY A 728 -15.55 -11.24 -15.56
N GLN A 729 -15.38 -11.69 -16.80
CA GLN A 729 -16.49 -11.85 -17.77
C GLN A 729 -16.75 -13.33 -18.11
N ARG A 730 -17.99 -13.64 -18.49
CA ARG A 730 -18.40 -14.99 -18.93
C ARG A 730 -17.83 -15.27 -20.33
N GLU A 731 -17.48 -16.53 -20.58
CA GLU A 731 -16.96 -17.04 -21.85
C GLU A 731 -17.83 -16.63 -23.07
N SER A 732 -19.16 -16.68 -22.94
CA SER A 732 -20.08 -16.27 -24.02
C SER A 732 -20.04 -14.78 -24.38
N MET A 733 -19.45 -13.90 -23.55
CA MET A 733 -19.15 -12.53 -23.96
C MET A 733 -17.94 -12.49 -24.90
N VAL A 734 -16.94 -13.30 -24.59
CA VAL A 734 -15.70 -13.43 -25.36
C VAL A 734 -15.98 -14.05 -26.72
N GLU A 735 -16.87 -15.05 -26.79
CA GLU A 735 -17.29 -15.63 -28.06
C GLU A 735 -18.01 -14.61 -28.98
N VAL A 736 -18.89 -13.75 -28.46
CA VAL A 736 -19.51 -12.68 -29.29
C VAL A 736 -18.48 -11.63 -29.73
N ILE A 737 -17.49 -11.34 -28.89
CA ILE A 737 -16.33 -10.49 -29.25
C ILE A 737 -15.49 -11.14 -30.37
N PHE A 738 -15.28 -12.45 -30.29
CA PHE A 738 -14.55 -13.25 -31.29
C PHE A 738 -15.29 -13.32 -32.63
N ASP A 739 -16.61 -13.57 -32.63
CA ASP A 739 -17.42 -13.60 -33.85
C ASP A 739 -17.44 -12.22 -34.54
N ALA A 740 -17.44 -11.13 -33.77
CA ALA A 740 -17.32 -9.77 -34.28
C ALA A 740 -15.92 -9.48 -34.88
N LEU A 741 -14.86 -10.00 -34.27
CA LEU A 741 -13.49 -9.90 -34.79
C LEU A 741 -13.33 -10.68 -36.11
N GLU A 742 -13.83 -11.91 -36.18
CA GLU A 742 -13.75 -12.71 -37.42
C GLU A 742 -14.55 -12.08 -38.55
N THR A 743 -15.77 -11.59 -38.27
CA THR A 743 -16.58 -10.83 -39.24
C THR A 743 -15.81 -9.64 -39.82
N TYR A 744 -15.08 -8.90 -38.98
CA TYR A 744 -14.28 -7.75 -39.41
C TYR A 744 -13.03 -8.16 -40.20
N LEU A 745 -12.32 -9.21 -39.78
CA LEU A 745 -11.12 -9.72 -40.46
C LEU A 745 -11.46 -10.37 -41.81
N GLU A 746 -12.62 -10.99 -41.95
CA GLU A 746 -13.15 -11.46 -43.24
C GLU A 746 -13.49 -10.29 -44.18
N GLN A 747 -14.22 -9.29 -43.69
CA GLN A 747 -14.66 -8.15 -44.51
C GLN A 747 -13.52 -7.21 -44.92
N LYS A 748 -12.60 -6.87 -43.99
CA LYS A 748 -11.53 -5.87 -44.22
C LYS A 748 -10.21 -6.46 -44.72
N TYR A 749 -9.93 -7.73 -44.37
CA TYR A 749 -8.65 -8.39 -44.66
C TYR A 749 -8.78 -9.74 -45.40
N HIS A 750 -10.00 -10.19 -45.70
CA HIS A 750 -10.29 -11.47 -46.37
C HIS A 750 -9.68 -12.69 -45.64
N ARG A 751 -9.64 -12.60 -44.30
CA ARG A 751 -9.18 -13.67 -43.39
C ARG A 751 -10.38 -14.39 -42.78
N GLU A 752 -11.01 -15.25 -43.58
CA GLU A 752 -12.00 -16.21 -43.08
C GLU A 752 -11.44 -17.00 -41.88
N LYS A 753 -12.24 -17.21 -40.85
CA LYS A 753 -11.92 -18.04 -39.66
C LYS A 753 -10.58 -17.73 -39.01
N ALA A 754 -10.29 -16.44 -38.81
CA ALA A 754 -9.00 -15.99 -38.27
C ALA A 754 -8.62 -16.63 -36.92
N LEU A 755 -9.58 -17.10 -36.10
CA LEU A 755 -9.32 -17.75 -34.81
C LEU A 755 -9.01 -19.25 -34.91
N ASP A 756 -9.29 -19.91 -36.04
CA ASP A 756 -8.76 -21.26 -36.34
C ASP A 756 -7.25 -21.20 -36.66
N HIS A 757 -6.72 -20.00 -36.93
CA HIS A 757 -5.36 -19.75 -37.40
C HIS A 757 -4.53 -18.82 -36.49
N ILE A 758 -4.77 -18.85 -35.17
CA ILE A 758 -4.06 -18.04 -34.16
C ILE A 758 -2.52 -18.16 -34.25
N CYS A 759 -1.99 -19.31 -34.66
CA CYS A 759 -0.55 -19.52 -34.85
C CYS A 759 0.10 -18.62 -35.92
N SER A 760 -0.66 -17.97 -36.80
CA SER A 760 -0.14 -17.07 -37.84
C SER A 760 -0.37 -15.58 -37.54
N TRP A 761 -0.78 -15.24 -36.32
CA TRP A 761 -1.06 -13.87 -35.91
C TRP A 761 0.24 -13.07 -35.66
N SER A 762 0.20 -11.77 -35.94
CA SER A 762 1.24 -10.82 -35.54
C SER A 762 0.84 -10.06 -34.27
N GLU A 763 1.78 -9.31 -33.67
CA GLU A 763 1.50 -8.45 -32.51
C GLU A 763 0.29 -7.53 -32.76
N CYS A 764 0.19 -6.92 -33.95
CA CYS A 764 -0.97 -6.15 -34.42
C CYS A 764 -2.33 -6.87 -34.25
N ASP A 765 -2.40 -8.18 -34.52
CA ASP A 765 -3.64 -8.96 -34.34
C ASP A 765 -3.97 -9.18 -32.86
N ILE A 766 -2.94 -9.36 -32.03
CA ILE A 766 -3.08 -9.54 -30.59
C ILE A 766 -3.52 -8.22 -29.94
N HIS A 767 -2.89 -7.11 -30.28
CA HIS A 767 -3.31 -5.76 -29.86
C HIS A 767 -4.74 -5.45 -30.32
N ARG A 768 -5.14 -5.85 -31.55
CA ARG A 768 -6.53 -5.67 -32.03
C ARG A 768 -7.55 -6.43 -31.19
N VAL A 769 -7.34 -7.70 -30.87
CA VAL A 769 -8.28 -8.46 -30.02
C VAL A 769 -8.29 -7.96 -28.57
N VAL A 770 -7.14 -7.55 -28.04
CA VAL A 770 -7.02 -7.00 -26.67
C VAL A 770 -7.73 -5.64 -26.56
N SER A 771 -7.50 -4.73 -27.51
CA SER A 771 -8.16 -3.43 -27.56
C SER A 771 -9.67 -3.56 -27.74
N LEU A 772 -10.13 -4.45 -28.63
CA LEU A 772 -11.53 -4.81 -28.80
C LEU A 772 -12.13 -5.35 -27.49
N PHE A 773 -11.49 -6.33 -26.86
CA PHE A 773 -11.94 -6.88 -25.59
C PHE A 773 -12.07 -5.79 -24.53
N LEU A 774 -11.07 -4.91 -24.40
CA LEU A 774 -11.06 -3.81 -23.43
C LEU A 774 -12.07 -2.70 -23.75
N GLY A 775 -12.38 -2.44 -25.02
CA GLY A 775 -13.43 -1.50 -25.43
C GLY A 775 -14.82 -1.98 -25.00
N VAL A 776 -15.10 -3.28 -25.14
CA VAL A 776 -16.38 -3.90 -24.75
C VAL A 776 -16.44 -4.21 -23.24
N ARG A 777 -15.32 -4.61 -22.63
CA ARG A 777 -15.17 -4.89 -21.20
C ARG A 777 -15.30 -3.62 -20.37
N PHE A 778 -14.60 -2.56 -20.78
CA PHE A 778 -14.51 -1.27 -20.11
C PHE A 778 -14.92 -0.13 -21.06
N PRO A 779 -16.24 0.06 -21.25
CA PRO A 779 -16.75 1.35 -21.70
C PRO A 779 -16.32 2.43 -20.70
N MET A 780 -16.03 3.63 -21.22
CA MET A 780 -15.42 4.71 -20.45
C MET A 780 -16.12 6.04 -20.72
N ALA A 781 -16.40 6.79 -19.66
CA ALA A 781 -16.77 8.20 -19.72
C ALA A 781 -15.60 9.06 -19.24
N ILE A 782 -15.43 10.26 -19.80
CA ILE A 782 -14.41 11.23 -19.39
C ILE A 782 -15.06 12.25 -18.45
N CYS A 783 -14.51 12.37 -17.25
CA CYS A 783 -14.73 13.47 -16.33
C CYS A 783 -13.68 14.55 -16.65
N LEU A 784 -14.09 15.60 -17.36
CA LEU A 784 -13.24 16.74 -17.71
C LEU A 784 -13.28 17.73 -16.54
N ASN A 785 -12.41 17.49 -15.55
CA ASN A 785 -12.40 18.21 -14.28
C ASN A 785 -11.63 19.53 -14.39
N LYS A 786 -11.76 20.39 -13.37
CA LYS A 786 -11.20 21.75 -13.29
C LYS A 786 -11.74 22.70 -14.38
N PHE A 787 -12.95 22.46 -14.88
CA PHE A 787 -13.64 23.36 -15.84
C PHE A 787 -13.99 24.75 -15.27
N ASP A 788 -13.77 24.96 -13.97
CA ASP A 788 -13.77 26.30 -13.34
C ASP A 788 -12.55 27.16 -13.70
N LEU A 789 -11.52 26.61 -14.34
CA LEU A 789 -10.31 27.33 -14.76
C LEU A 789 -10.41 27.81 -16.23
N PRO A 790 -10.01 29.05 -16.58
CA PRO A 790 -10.20 29.61 -17.92
C PRO A 790 -9.55 28.81 -19.07
N SER A 791 -8.37 28.24 -18.83
CA SER A 791 -7.63 27.43 -19.83
C SER A 791 -8.41 26.19 -20.27
N ALA A 792 -9.23 25.61 -19.39
CA ALA A 792 -9.91 24.34 -19.64
C ALA A 792 -10.90 24.40 -20.79
N LYS A 793 -11.45 25.58 -21.10
CA LYS A 793 -12.53 25.72 -22.08
C LYS A 793 -12.11 25.27 -23.50
N LYS A 794 -10.90 25.64 -23.94
CA LYS A 794 -10.37 25.29 -25.28
C LYS A 794 -10.27 23.76 -25.44
N PHE A 795 -9.63 23.10 -24.48
CA PHE A 795 -9.44 21.65 -24.50
C PHE A 795 -10.76 20.88 -24.33
N VAL A 796 -11.70 21.36 -23.51
CA VAL A 796 -13.03 20.75 -23.39
C VAL A 796 -13.79 20.77 -24.71
N ASP A 797 -13.84 21.91 -25.39
CA ASP A 797 -14.55 22.04 -26.67
C ASP A 797 -13.92 21.12 -27.74
N GLU A 798 -12.59 20.97 -27.76
CA GLU A 798 -11.85 20.09 -28.67
C GLU A 798 -12.05 18.59 -28.36
N ILE A 799 -11.93 18.18 -27.10
CA ILE A 799 -12.12 16.79 -26.66
C ILE A 799 -13.55 16.34 -26.93
N VAL A 800 -14.56 17.17 -26.61
CA VAL A 800 -15.97 16.81 -26.79
C VAL A 800 -16.34 16.69 -28.28
N GLN A 801 -15.74 17.49 -29.16
CA GLN A 801 -15.87 17.33 -30.62
C GLN A 801 -15.15 16.08 -31.16
N SER A 802 -14.12 15.60 -30.47
CA SER A 802 -13.31 14.43 -30.86
C SER A 802 -13.85 13.08 -30.36
N LEU A 803 -15.00 13.06 -29.68
CA LEU A 803 -15.61 11.82 -29.18
C LEU A 803 -16.25 10.99 -30.32
N PRO A 804 -16.11 9.65 -30.31
CA PRO A 804 -15.46 8.83 -29.29
C PRO A 804 -13.91 8.85 -29.40
N LEU A 805 -13.24 9.07 -28.27
CA LEU A 805 -11.79 9.28 -28.21
C LEU A 805 -11.15 8.18 -27.34
N HIS A 806 -10.19 7.44 -27.91
CA HIS A 806 -9.56 6.24 -27.28
C HIS A 806 -10.55 5.22 -26.69
N GLY A 807 -11.77 5.15 -27.25
CA GLY A 807 -12.85 4.28 -26.77
C GLY A 807 -13.55 4.77 -25.50
N ALA A 808 -13.39 6.04 -25.13
CA ALA A 808 -14.33 6.75 -24.28
C ALA A 808 -15.41 7.40 -25.15
N HIS A 809 -16.68 7.29 -24.73
CA HIS A 809 -17.85 7.58 -25.58
C HIS A 809 -18.67 8.79 -25.10
N ALA A 810 -18.31 9.38 -23.97
CA ALA A 810 -18.95 10.57 -23.39
C ALA A 810 -17.89 11.40 -22.65
N GLY A 811 -18.00 12.72 -22.73
CA GLY A 811 -17.16 13.67 -21.98
C GLY A 811 -18.03 14.68 -21.25
N VAL A 812 -17.78 14.88 -19.96
CA VAL A 812 -18.59 15.76 -19.11
C VAL A 812 -17.68 16.79 -18.43
N PRO A 813 -17.74 18.07 -18.83
CA PRO A 813 -17.04 19.14 -18.14
C PRO A 813 -17.68 19.46 -16.79
N LEU A 814 -16.84 19.54 -15.75
CA LEU A 814 -17.27 19.76 -14.37
C LEU A 814 -16.17 20.36 -13.49
N SER A 815 -16.55 20.73 -12.27
CA SER A 815 -15.61 21.06 -11.21
C SER A 815 -15.98 20.27 -9.95
N ALA A 816 -15.24 19.19 -9.70
CA ALA A 816 -15.43 18.38 -8.50
C ALA A 816 -15.20 19.20 -7.22
N ARG A 817 -14.33 20.22 -7.28
CA ARG A 817 -14.09 21.19 -6.20
C ARG A 817 -15.31 22.07 -5.93
N ALA A 818 -15.94 22.61 -6.97
CA ALA A 818 -17.16 23.42 -6.81
C ALA A 818 -18.32 22.59 -6.24
N GLU A 819 -18.45 21.33 -6.65
CA GLU A 819 -19.47 20.40 -6.13
C GLU A 819 -19.18 19.99 -4.69
N MET A 820 -17.94 19.61 -4.35
CA MET A 820 -17.56 19.33 -2.96
C MET A 820 -17.79 20.54 -2.05
N ASN A 821 -17.50 21.76 -2.52
CA ASN A 821 -17.75 22.99 -1.77
C ASN A 821 -19.26 23.30 -1.62
N PHE A 822 -20.08 22.98 -2.63
CA PHE A 822 -21.54 23.05 -2.50
C PHE A 822 -22.04 22.04 -1.46
N VAL A 823 -21.58 20.78 -1.49
CA VAL A 823 -21.92 19.77 -0.47
C VAL A 823 -21.50 20.24 0.92
N LYS A 824 -20.25 20.68 1.09
CA LYS A 824 -19.68 21.28 2.32
C LYS A 824 -20.43 22.52 2.85
N LYS A 825 -21.34 23.09 2.05
CA LYS A 825 -22.24 24.18 2.45
C LYS A 825 -23.67 23.72 2.77
N GLN A 826 -24.14 22.60 2.23
CA GLN A 826 -25.52 22.15 2.44
C GLN A 826 -25.72 21.34 3.74
N MET A 827 -24.78 20.48 4.14
CA MET A 827 -24.99 19.69 5.39
C MET A 827 -24.81 20.55 6.66
N SER A 828 -24.04 21.65 6.60
CA SER A 828 -23.86 22.64 7.67
C SER A 828 -25.10 23.51 7.88
N GLN A 829 -25.98 23.60 6.88
CA GLN A 829 -27.14 24.48 6.95
C GLN A 829 -28.33 23.78 7.59
N SER A 830 -28.76 24.30 8.74
CA SER A 830 -30.02 23.91 9.39
C SER A 830 -31.24 24.11 8.49
N THR A 831 -31.19 25.08 7.56
CA THR A 831 -32.23 25.41 6.59
C THR A 831 -31.65 25.77 5.22
N VAL A 832 -32.05 25.05 4.18
CA VAL A 832 -31.65 25.36 2.79
C VAL A 832 -32.29 26.68 2.36
N HIS A 833 -31.51 27.59 1.78
CA HIS A 833 -32.01 28.84 1.21
C HIS A 833 -32.22 28.69 -0.31
N GLY A 834 -33.41 29.09 -0.79
CA GLY A 834 -34.03 28.57 -2.02
C GLY A 834 -33.46 29.03 -3.38
N ASP A 835 -32.39 29.82 -3.41
CA ASP A 835 -31.85 30.41 -4.65
C ASP A 835 -30.52 29.80 -5.12
N VAL A 836 -30.00 28.76 -4.45
CA VAL A 836 -28.70 28.16 -4.80
C VAL A 836 -28.89 26.92 -5.69
N VAL A 837 -28.72 27.10 -7.00
CA VAL A 837 -28.66 25.99 -7.97
C VAL A 837 -27.42 25.12 -7.67
N PRO A 838 -27.55 23.80 -7.44
CA PRO A 838 -26.41 22.92 -7.32
C PRO A 838 -25.59 22.90 -8.63
N PRO A 839 -24.25 22.86 -8.57
CA PRO A 839 -23.50 22.32 -9.69
C PRO A 839 -23.79 20.81 -9.76
N PHE A 840 -24.05 20.31 -10.97
CA PHE A 840 -24.53 18.94 -11.22
C PHE A 840 -23.57 18.13 -12.12
N GLY A 841 -22.30 18.51 -12.23
CA GLY A 841 -21.33 17.92 -13.15
C GLY A 841 -20.93 16.50 -12.77
N VAL A 842 -20.61 16.24 -11.49
CA VAL A 842 -20.33 14.90 -10.94
C VAL A 842 -21.54 13.99 -11.17
N TRP A 843 -22.74 14.50 -10.86
CA TRP A 843 -24.00 13.78 -11.06
C TRP A 843 -24.28 13.47 -12.55
N LYS A 844 -24.02 14.42 -13.45
CA LYS A 844 -24.09 14.21 -14.91
C LYS A 844 -23.06 13.19 -15.39
N CYS A 845 -21.85 13.19 -14.85
CA CYS A 845 -20.78 12.26 -15.23
C CYS A 845 -21.09 10.82 -14.78
N LEU A 846 -21.54 10.64 -13.53
CA LEU A 846 -22.06 9.38 -13.02
C LEU A 846 -23.23 8.87 -13.87
N THR A 847 -24.17 9.76 -14.24
CA THR A 847 -25.29 9.43 -15.12
C THR A 847 -24.81 9.01 -16.52
N ALA A 848 -23.86 9.75 -17.11
CA ALA A 848 -23.30 9.42 -18.43
C ALA A 848 -22.62 8.05 -18.43
N ALA A 849 -21.80 7.75 -17.40
CA ALA A 849 -21.20 6.43 -17.22
C ALA A 849 -22.25 5.32 -17.05
N LEU A 850 -23.34 5.57 -16.31
CA LEU A 850 -24.44 4.61 -16.17
C LEU A 850 -25.11 4.29 -17.52
N MET A 851 -25.25 5.28 -18.42
CA MET A 851 -25.82 5.08 -19.75
C MET A 851 -24.93 4.27 -20.70
N LEU A 852 -23.60 4.28 -20.52
CA LEU A 852 -22.69 3.48 -21.35
C LEU A 852 -22.90 1.96 -21.20
N ARG A 853 -23.56 1.53 -20.10
CA ARG A 853 -23.88 0.12 -19.84
C ARG A 853 -25.10 0.01 -18.92
N GLU A 854 -26.27 0.48 -19.40
CA GLU A 854 -27.53 0.53 -18.63
C GLU A 854 -27.71 -0.67 -17.67
N PRO A 855 -27.85 -0.47 -16.35
CA PRO A 855 -28.07 -1.55 -15.41
C PRO A 855 -29.45 -2.19 -15.60
N VAL A 856 -29.58 -3.45 -15.17
CA VAL A 856 -30.88 -4.13 -15.16
C VAL A 856 -31.52 -3.94 -13.79
N LEU A 857 -32.70 -3.32 -13.74
CA LEU A 857 -33.44 -3.10 -12.51
C LEU A 857 -34.42 -4.25 -12.23
N VAL A 858 -34.50 -4.65 -10.97
CA VAL A 858 -35.40 -5.69 -10.48
C VAL A 858 -36.24 -5.16 -9.34
N PHE A 859 -37.51 -5.54 -9.31
CA PHE A 859 -38.48 -5.13 -8.29
C PHE A 859 -39.02 -6.40 -7.60
N PRO A 860 -38.40 -6.85 -6.48
CA PRO A 860 -38.82 -8.03 -5.77
C PRO A 860 -40.12 -7.78 -5.01
N VAL A 861 -41.16 -8.55 -5.33
CA VAL A 861 -42.48 -8.41 -4.69
C VAL A 861 -42.88 -9.67 -3.93
N SER A 862 -43.62 -9.46 -2.83
CA SER A 862 -44.30 -10.57 -2.14
C SER A 862 -45.54 -11.03 -2.90
N ASP A 863 -46.14 -10.17 -3.72
CA ASP A 863 -47.26 -10.48 -4.58
C ASP A 863 -47.30 -9.64 -5.87
N LEU A 864 -47.64 -10.29 -6.99
CA LEU A 864 -47.60 -9.71 -8.34
C LEU A 864 -48.93 -9.06 -8.77
N LEU A 865 -50.01 -9.21 -7.99
CA LEU A 865 -51.29 -8.55 -8.28
C LEU A 865 -51.40 -7.21 -7.53
N SER A 866 -50.99 -7.20 -6.27
CA SER A 866 -50.93 -6.00 -5.43
C SER A 866 -49.64 -5.19 -5.59
N LEU A 867 -48.60 -5.78 -6.21
CA LEU A 867 -47.24 -5.21 -6.36
C LEU A 867 -46.60 -4.82 -5.01
N ALA A 868 -47.00 -5.51 -3.94
CA ALA A 868 -46.53 -5.27 -2.59
C ALA A 868 -45.04 -5.62 -2.44
N PRO A 869 -44.21 -4.75 -1.82
CA PRO A 869 -42.80 -5.02 -1.57
C PRO A 869 -42.56 -6.36 -0.88
N LEU A 870 -41.35 -6.90 -1.02
CA LEU A 870 -40.92 -8.10 -0.30
C LEU A 870 -40.59 -7.73 1.17
N PRO A 871 -41.32 -8.22 2.20
CA PRO A 871 -41.10 -7.80 3.60
C PRO A 871 -39.67 -8.05 4.11
N GLY A 872 -38.94 -9.02 3.53
CA GLY A 872 -37.53 -9.25 3.82
C GLY A 872 -36.60 -8.07 3.48
N LEU A 873 -36.99 -7.19 2.56
CA LEU A 873 -36.25 -5.98 2.22
C LEU A 873 -36.56 -4.79 3.14
N ASN A 874 -37.36 -4.97 4.19
CA ASN A 874 -37.64 -3.89 5.16
C ASN A 874 -36.38 -3.39 5.87
N LYS A 875 -35.38 -4.26 6.13
CA LYS A 875 -34.06 -3.81 6.64
C LYS A 875 -33.31 -2.99 5.59
N TYR A 876 -33.24 -3.46 4.35
CA TYR A 876 -32.64 -2.71 3.24
C TYR A 876 -33.27 -1.31 3.07
N ALA A 877 -34.57 -1.17 3.35
CA ALA A 877 -35.27 0.10 3.25
C ALA A 877 -35.17 1.06 4.46
N VAL A 878 -34.47 0.68 5.55
CA VAL A 878 -34.32 1.54 6.75
C VAL A 878 -32.93 1.53 7.43
N GLU A 879 -32.15 0.46 7.24
CA GLU A 879 -30.85 0.21 7.90
C GLU A 879 -29.65 0.20 6.93
N ASP A 880 -29.88 0.24 5.61
CA ASP A 880 -28.79 0.10 4.63
C ASP A 880 -27.94 1.38 4.47
N ALA A 881 -26.63 1.20 4.30
CA ALA A 881 -25.67 2.31 4.14
C ALA A 881 -25.87 3.10 2.83
N SER A 882 -26.46 2.49 1.80
CA SER A 882 -26.73 3.18 0.55
C SER A 882 -27.89 4.19 0.62
N LEU A 883 -28.65 4.21 1.72
CA LEU A 883 -29.78 5.13 1.90
C LEU A 883 -29.31 6.60 1.95
N PRO A 884 -30.07 7.55 1.41
CA PRO A 884 -29.77 8.99 1.52
C PRO A 884 -29.55 9.47 2.96
N SER A 885 -28.55 10.34 3.15
CA SER A 885 -28.34 11.06 4.41
C SER A 885 -29.42 12.12 4.65
N LYS A 886 -29.61 12.53 5.92
CA LYS A 886 -30.55 13.59 6.32
C LYS A 886 -30.33 14.89 5.52
N GLY A 887 -29.08 15.23 5.23
CA GLY A 887 -28.72 16.40 4.43
C GLY A 887 -28.93 16.19 2.92
N MET A 888 -28.70 14.99 2.38
CA MET A 888 -29.12 14.70 0.99
C MET A 888 -30.63 14.85 0.83
N ILE A 889 -31.44 14.34 1.76
CA ILE A 889 -32.90 14.42 1.64
C ILE A 889 -33.36 15.88 1.61
N ARG A 890 -32.77 16.76 2.44
CA ARG A 890 -32.99 18.21 2.35
C ARG A 890 -32.64 18.78 0.97
N CYS A 891 -31.52 18.36 0.38
CA CYS A 891 -31.10 18.79 -0.97
C CYS A 891 -32.07 18.29 -2.06
N ILE A 892 -32.51 17.02 -1.98
CA ILE A 892 -33.50 16.42 -2.89
C ILE A 892 -34.81 17.22 -2.83
N GLU A 893 -35.34 17.46 -1.63
CA GLU A 893 -36.62 18.17 -1.46
C GLU A 893 -36.51 19.65 -1.87
N ALA A 894 -35.39 20.32 -1.57
CA ALA A 894 -35.15 21.70 -2.01
C ALA A 894 -35.00 21.83 -3.53
N ALA A 895 -34.49 20.80 -4.21
CA ALA A 895 -34.43 20.75 -5.67
C ALA A 895 -35.79 20.41 -6.34
N GLY A 896 -36.84 20.12 -5.55
CA GLY A 896 -38.16 19.70 -6.05
C GLY A 896 -38.31 18.18 -6.26
N GLY A 897 -37.36 17.38 -5.81
CA GLY A 897 -37.45 15.91 -5.75
C GLY A 897 -38.26 15.41 -4.55
N VAL A 898 -38.27 14.08 -4.36
CA VAL A 898 -39.09 13.42 -3.32
C VAL A 898 -38.22 12.56 -2.40
N ALA A 899 -38.40 12.72 -1.08
CA ALA A 899 -37.74 11.90 -0.07
C ALA A 899 -38.07 10.39 -0.20
N PRO A 900 -37.23 9.49 0.36
CA PRO A 900 -37.55 8.06 0.50
C PRO A 900 -38.93 7.79 1.11
N SER A 901 -39.62 6.77 0.62
CA SER A 901 -40.97 6.42 1.11
C SER A 901 -41.00 5.76 2.51
N CYS A 902 -39.83 5.55 3.11
CA CYS A 902 -39.68 5.16 4.52
C CYS A 902 -39.05 6.28 5.37
N TRP A 903 -38.90 7.51 4.86
CA TRP A 903 -38.37 8.64 5.62
C TRP A 903 -39.45 9.35 6.44
N ASN A 904 -39.28 9.37 7.77
CA ASN A 904 -40.12 10.14 8.68
C ASN A 904 -39.61 11.58 8.78
N LYS A 905 -40.29 12.53 8.12
CA LYS A 905 -39.92 13.96 8.13
C LYS A 905 -39.97 14.62 9.51
N VAL A 906 -40.75 14.09 10.46
CA VAL A 906 -40.90 14.65 11.82
C VAL A 906 -39.82 14.12 12.75
N GLY A 907 -39.51 12.82 12.65
CA GLY A 907 -38.49 12.15 13.44
C GLY A 907 -37.09 12.11 12.81
N PHE A 908 -36.90 12.69 11.62
CA PHE A 908 -35.68 12.66 10.80
C PHE A 908 -34.99 11.27 10.72
N SER A 909 -35.78 10.21 10.63
CA SER A 909 -35.35 8.82 10.76
C SER A 909 -36.08 7.91 9.76
N TYR A 910 -35.49 6.75 9.48
CA TYR A 910 -36.11 5.76 8.59
C TYR A 910 -37.02 4.79 9.36
N ALA A 911 -38.25 4.61 8.91
CA ALA A 911 -39.22 3.67 9.47
C ALA A 911 -40.15 3.11 8.38
N VAL A 912 -40.47 1.81 8.46
CA VAL A 912 -41.48 1.20 7.59
C VAL A 912 -42.88 1.64 8.06
N PRO A 913 -43.76 2.15 7.18
CA PRO A 913 -45.11 2.57 7.56
C PRO A 913 -45.91 1.45 8.23
N SER A 914 -46.29 1.65 9.49
CA SER A 914 -47.14 0.70 10.22
C SER A 914 -48.60 0.80 9.75
N LYS A 915 -49.35 -0.31 9.78
CA LYS A 915 -50.77 -0.33 9.40
C LYS A 915 -51.71 0.28 10.45
N THR A 916 -51.18 0.99 11.45
CA THR A 916 -51.91 1.40 12.65
C THR A 916 -51.88 2.91 12.87
N HIS A 917 -52.69 3.64 12.12
CA HIS A 917 -53.53 4.70 12.68
C HIS A 917 -54.78 4.91 11.81
N ARG A 918 -55.98 4.84 12.41
CA ARG A 918 -57.22 5.29 11.77
C ARG A 918 -57.45 6.75 12.12
N GLY A 919 -56.89 7.65 11.33
CA GLY A 919 -57.05 9.10 11.47
C GLY A 919 -56.38 9.84 10.33
N GLU A 920 -57.20 10.52 9.53
CA GLU A 920 -56.83 11.54 8.53
C GLU A 920 -55.73 11.16 7.51
N GLY A 921 -56.18 10.66 6.35
CA GLY A 921 -55.35 10.39 5.17
C GLY A 921 -55.02 8.91 4.99
N GLU A 922 -55.31 8.36 3.81
CA GLU A 922 -54.91 6.99 3.47
C GLU A 922 -53.41 6.96 3.14
N ILE A 923 -52.59 6.47 4.09
CA ILE A 923 -51.18 6.19 3.81
C ILE A 923 -51.11 4.98 2.88
N SER A 924 -50.87 5.27 1.60
CA SER A 924 -50.80 4.30 0.51
C SER A 924 -49.87 3.12 0.83
N THR A 925 -50.31 1.90 0.48
CA THR A 925 -49.41 0.75 0.41
C THR A 925 -48.39 1.01 -0.70
N THR A 926 -47.14 1.26 -0.32
CA THR A 926 -46.04 1.67 -1.22
C THR A 926 -45.63 0.54 -2.18
N LYS A 927 -46.41 0.37 -3.25
CA LYS A 927 -46.16 -0.56 -4.35
C LYS A 927 -44.74 -0.36 -4.88
N LEU A 928 -44.08 -1.45 -5.27
CA LEU A 928 -42.76 -1.40 -5.94
C LEU A 928 -41.73 -0.49 -5.23
N ARG A 929 -41.73 -0.45 -3.88
CA ARG A 929 -40.78 0.38 -3.10
C ARG A 929 -39.33 0.08 -3.46
N ASP A 930 -38.99 -1.20 -3.40
CA ASP A 930 -37.61 -1.69 -3.48
C ASP A 930 -37.21 -1.96 -4.94
N ALA A 931 -36.15 -1.30 -5.38
CA ALA A 931 -35.44 -1.59 -6.61
C ALA A 931 -34.05 -2.17 -6.27
N LEU A 932 -33.71 -3.30 -6.89
CA LEU A 932 -32.37 -3.89 -6.85
C LEU A 932 -31.70 -3.68 -8.20
N MET A 933 -30.47 -3.17 -8.18
CA MET A 933 -29.69 -2.91 -9.38
C MET A 933 -28.75 -4.09 -9.68
N MET A 934 -28.89 -4.69 -10.85
CA MET A 934 -28.17 -5.89 -11.29
C MET A 934 -27.28 -5.59 -12.51
N LYS A 935 -26.15 -6.29 -12.66
CA LYS A 935 -25.29 -6.18 -13.84
C LYS A 935 -26.03 -6.70 -15.10
N PRO A 936 -25.82 -6.11 -16.30
CA PRO A 936 -26.42 -6.62 -17.53
C PRO A 936 -26.14 -8.11 -17.79
N GLY A 937 -27.18 -8.84 -18.20
CA GLY A 937 -27.14 -10.30 -18.35
C GLY A 937 -27.24 -11.07 -17.03
N SER A 938 -27.64 -10.44 -15.92
CA SER A 938 -28.01 -11.17 -14.69
C SER A 938 -29.24 -12.06 -14.93
N THR A 939 -29.29 -13.18 -14.24
CA THR A 939 -30.37 -14.18 -14.31
C THR A 939 -31.30 -14.10 -13.09
N VAL A 940 -32.46 -14.77 -13.17
CA VAL A 940 -33.37 -14.95 -12.02
C VAL A 940 -32.68 -15.65 -10.83
N GLU A 941 -31.70 -16.51 -11.09
CA GLU A 941 -30.86 -17.12 -10.06
C GLU A 941 -29.91 -16.12 -9.39
N ASP A 942 -29.29 -15.22 -10.15
CA ASP A 942 -28.45 -14.14 -9.60
C ASP A 942 -29.28 -13.21 -8.69
N VAL A 943 -30.54 -12.93 -9.04
CA VAL A 943 -31.49 -12.19 -8.19
C VAL A 943 -31.82 -12.95 -6.91
N PHE A 944 -32.01 -14.27 -6.98
CA PHE A 944 -32.25 -15.10 -5.80
C PHE A 944 -31.05 -15.09 -4.84
N LEU A 945 -29.83 -15.15 -5.37
CA LEU A 945 -28.60 -15.03 -4.57
C LEU A 945 -28.47 -13.64 -3.93
N MET A 946 -28.84 -12.56 -4.63
CA MET A 946 -28.87 -11.21 -4.07
C MET A 946 -29.86 -11.11 -2.90
N LEU A 947 -31.07 -11.66 -3.06
CA LEU A 947 -32.07 -11.71 -2.00
C LEU A 947 -31.66 -12.60 -0.81
N LYS A 948 -30.80 -13.61 -1.01
CA LYS A 948 -30.16 -14.36 0.10
C LYS A 948 -29.10 -13.52 0.82
N ARG A 949 -28.24 -12.77 0.10
CA ARG A 949 -27.22 -11.87 0.68
C ARG A 949 -27.85 -10.75 1.52
N LEU A 950 -28.96 -10.18 1.06
CA LEU A 950 -29.74 -9.16 1.78
C LEU A 950 -30.59 -9.72 2.94
N GLY A 951 -30.50 -11.02 3.24
CA GLY A 951 -31.30 -11.69 4.28
C GLY A 951 -32.81 -11.77 3.98
N ALA A 952 -33.23 -11.33 2.79
CA ALA A 952 -34.64 -11.25 2.42
C ALA A 952 -35.26 -12.62 2.12
N LEU A 953 -34.48 -13.57 1.58
CA LEU A 953 -34.89 -14.96 1.33
C LEU A 953 -33.89 -15.97 1.95
N SER A 954 -34.32 -17.23 2.09
CA SER A 954 -33.48 -18.30 2.62
C SER A 954 -33.75 -19.65 1.95
N GLY A 955 -32.83 -20.61 2.11
CA GLY A 955 -32.92 -21.94 1.51
C GLY A 955 -32.59 -21.93 0.02
N GLU A 956 -33.22 -22.84 -0.73
CA GLU A 956 -32.99 -23.07 -2.16
C GLU A 956 -34.16 -22.59 -3.02
N PHE A 957 -33.84 -22.24 -4.27
CA PHE A 957 -34.80 -21.81 -5.28
C PHE A 957 -35.78 -22.94 -5.60
N VAL A 958 -37.08 -22.64 -5.60
CA VAL A 958 -38.14 -23.59 -5.99
C VAL A 958 -38.75 -23.19 -7.32
N ARG A 959 -39.21 -21.94 -7.44
CA ARG A 959 -39.81 -21.38 -8.65
C ARG A 959 -39.84 -19.85 -8.60
N ALA A 960 -39.95 -19.21 -9.76
CA ALA A 960 -40.20 -17.78 -9.85
C ALA A 960 -41.36 -17.50 -10.81
N GLU A 961 -42.08 -16.42 -10.54
CA GLU A 961 -43.08 -15.82 -11.42
C GLU A 961 -42.66 -14.37 -11.67
N ALA A 962 -42.82 -13.87 -12.89
CA ALA A 962 -42.42 -12.52 -13.26
C ALA A 962 -43.33 -11.88 -14.31
N CYS A 963 -43.25 -10.55 -14.42
CA CYS A 963 -43.87 -9.74 -15.47
C CYS A 963 -43.07 -8.44 -15.69
N SER A 964 -43.47 -7.66 -16.68
CA SER A 964 -42.98 -6.28 -16.86
C SER A 964 -43.47 -5.36 -15.74
N GLY A 965 -44.67 -5.59 -15.21
CA GLY A 965 -45.37 -4.65 -14.34
C GLY A 965 -46.03 -3.48 -15.07
N ALA A 966 -46.07 -3.50 -16.41
CA ALA A 966 -46.87 -2.56 -17.19
C ALA A 966 -48.38 -2.91 -17.12
N PRO A 967 -49.30 -1.96 -17.37
CA PRO A 967 -50.74 -2.17 -17.27
C PRO A 967 -51.27 -3.40 -18.00
N GLY A 968 -51.90 -4.31 -17.25
CA GLY A 968 -52.57 -5.50 -17.79
C GLY A 968 -51.65 -6.67 -18.17
N ASP A 969 -50.33 -6.56 -18.02
CA ASP A 969 -49.43 -7.72 -18.20
C ASP A 969 -49.72 -8.79 -17.13
N LYS A 970 -49.54 -10.06 -17.52
CA LYS A 970 -49.89 -11.21 -16.69
C LYS A 970 -48.63 -11.93 -16.22
N PRO A 971 -48.50 -12.20 -14.90
CA PRO A 971 -47.47 -13.07 -14.35
C PRO A 971 -47.30 -14.37 -15.12
N LYS A 972 -46.05 -14.71 -15.45
CA LYS A 972 -45.66 -15.96 -16.11
C LYS A 972 -44.60 -16.66 -15.26
N PRO A 973 -44.61 -18.00 -15.14
CA PRO A 973 -43.50 -18.75 -14.57
C PRO A 973 -42.23 -18.51 -15.40
N VAL A 974 -41.09 -18.28 -14.73
CA VAL A 974 -39.79 -18.10 -15.39
C VAL A 974 -38.75 -19.08 -14.82
N PRO A 975 -37.88 -19.69 -15.65
CA PRO A 975 -36.83 -20.59 -15.18
C PRO A 975 -35.71 -19.81 -14.47
N LYS A 976 -34.92 -20.48 -13.62
CA LYS A 976 -33.85 -19.83 -12.84
C LYS A 976 -32.74 -19.20 -13.72
N ALA A 977 -32.49 -19.79 -14.89
CA ALA A 977 -31.52 -19.30 -15.88
C ALA A 977 -32.12 -18.24 -16.85
N GLU A 978 -33.37 -17.82 -16.66
CA GLU A 978 -33.95 -16.74 -17.48
C GLU A 978 -33.20 -15.44 -17.23
N LEU A 979 -32.94 -14.70 -18.31
CA LEU A 979 -32.20 -13.43 -18.27
C LEU A 979 -33.14 -12.29 -17.89
N VAL A 980 -32.77 -11.54 -16.86
CA VAL A 980 -33.57 -10.41 -16.39
C VAL A 980 -33.53 -9.31 -17.45
N THR A 981 -34.71 -8.86 -17.86
CA THR A 981 -34.92 -7.81 -18.87
C THR A 981 -36.11 -6.94 -18.47
N LYS A 982 -36.32 -5.82 -19.18
CA LYS A 982 -37.49 -4.94 -19.00
C LYS A 982 -38.84 -5.70 -19.07
N ARG A 983 -38.89 -6.89 -19.69
CA ARG A 983 -40.09 -7.77 -19.77
C ARG A 983 -40.34 -8.66 -18.53
N ILE A 984 -39.36 -8.85 -17.66
CA ILE A 984 -39.47 -9.67 -16.44
C ILE A 984 -38.90 -8.96 -15.20
N ARG A 985 -38.88 -7.62 -15.20
CA ARG A 985 -38.28 -6.78 -14.16
C ARG A 985 -39.00 -6.86 -12.79
N VAL A 986 -40.29 -7.17 -12.75
CA VAL A 986 -41.03 -7.40 -11.49
C VAL A 986 -41.09 -8.90 -11.23
N ILE A 987 -40.54 -9.37 -10.11
CA ILE A 987 -40.29 -10.80 -9.84
C ILE A 987 -40.78 -11.20 -8.44
N LYS A 988 -41.47 -12.34 -8.37
CA LYS A 988 -41.80 -13.08 -7.14
C LYS A 988 -41.06 -14.41 -7.12
N ILE A 989 -40.01 -14.50 -6.31
CA ILE A 989 -39.21 -15.72 -6.12
C ILE A 989 -39.72 -16.49 -4.90
N MET A 990 -39.80 -17.81 -5.02
CA MET A 990 -40.25 -18.73 -3.96
C MET A 990 -39.15 -19.75 -3.65
N SER A 991 -38.86 -19.93 -2.37
CA SER A 991 -37.81 -20.81 -1.85
C SER A 991 -38.37 -21.89 -0.92
N ASN A 992 -37.56 -22.92 -0.62
CA ASN A 992 -37.99 -24.06 0.19
C ASN A 992 -37.94 -23.82 1.72
N LYS A 993 -37.09 -22.90 2.20
CA LYS A 993 -37.04 -22.50 3.62
C LYS A 993 -37.70 -21.14 3.79
N ARG A 994 -38.65 -21.08 4.71
CA ARG A 994 -39.29 -19.82 5.12
C ARG A 994 -38.36 -19.03 6.02
N THR A 995 -38.10 -17.77 5.69
CA THR A 995 -37.52 -16.79 6.62
C THR A 995 -38.51 -16.47 7.75
N SER A 996 -38.06 -15.80 8.82
CA SER A 996 -38.89 -15.40 9.96
C SER A 996 -40.16 -14.64 9.55
N TRP A 997 -40.04 -13.71 8.59
CA TRP A 997 -41.16 -12.94 8.04
C TRP A 997 -42.11 -13.76 7.14
N GLN A 998 -41.72 -14.96 6.70
CA GLN A 998 -42.55 -15.91 5.94
C GLN A 998 -43.21 -16.98 6.84
N THR A 999 -42.81 -17.04 8.11
CA THR A 999 -43.45 -17.88 9.15
C THR A 999 -44.48 -17.12 9.99
N SER A 1000 -44.41 -15.78 10.02
CA SER A 1000 -45.41 -14.86 10.58
C SER A 1000 -46.49 -14.50 9.58
#